data_AF-A0A933NCT5-F1
#
_entry.id   AF-A0A933NCT5-F1
#
_cell.length_a   1.000
_cell.length_b   1.000
_cell.length_c   1.000
_cell.angle_alpha   90.00
_cell.angle_beta   90.00
_cell.angle_gamma   90.00
#
_symmetry.space_group_name_H-M   'P 1'
#
loop_
_entity.id
_entity.type
_entity.pdbx_description
1 polymer ?
#
loop_
_entity_poly.entity_id
_entity_poly.type
_entity_poly.pdbx_seq_one_letter_code
_entity_poly.pdbx_strand_id
1 'polypeptide(L)'
;MPTINNNNLNAFRNYRPEGPAAHALTDAEKVKTVDNNVSAISFFKDSGITGAKAYLVADPSPANDVGRLAKIFDQPAADLDAVKTDPKKFEALLKSTVDAKKTYFNPTFGQLEGAPTRFKFNNIVGQRVDQFANEALKLAEQLYPSGDNRDAALRAANLAVRDLMNRSVAFDEFEVNGYASFGHDATFIHVYEKKLAELEKIDQSLLTPDQKTSVERQKKQLQGEIDDIFRHKYVYENSNMQETDAEKTIGLVAIDKVSRQRISETKDTADGIVPAFERLSLDVSGETKGVFFDAKKNKYFFDGTTNEVPANQVANLTRNAVSDSDVTFRRAKAGEQLREGFRLDWDQSGYVQTGNIDWVGWAGHCNDKAALEAAGLVLPADHAGVYEYNSASGSKAHYNRDLLNEITMSFSELGSEMSKKTGGQAVKDLGATEFASARDDDRPDVIDLGNGRTIPFNARPNEFTMTKVVKDGKTYEAAKAFSEYIVADNEMSATKNPLFKSTSEGDYVGIGLANATIEANVKLQVFDEATGYPTMKSSTIKIDFANPPADPILVDTLMADAAKREMYEIHLDVGAKQWTYQKIRMEKQSDGKYARVKVGAEGKEAFDPAKLTGKRETSLDNPATYLPFVNDAMRTGRNATAETADGSGVWNGRIRNLGMTLEKREGDWERVAVNVSARYGGNNGRFLAHLDKTGKPDFFVPLAMPADFWWRSKVTFAPEAEGLVNTTGLERGAVTVQGSSVHTDALSDMMEVLHCAYNNRPYTIMHGGQRFFFDTKEAWEAEIAKLDQLRAAIATGTGGGGGGGTTVNPAAELIKVDAAKVNANDLKTFNVTVEADGKLVVALDTDAGDADLYVKKGEGAGPNAYDAKSWETDTSLDKLELDVKAGETYSIAVHGYKASDFNLMVTGPKVTGTGGGGTTSDLVNVKKSGSVAKNELQKLETIEVKADGVLKFKMSGTGDADLYVKKNGEVSKSSWDVRPYADGSAETGELPVKKGDKVNVMVHGYSAATFDLEITQ
;
A
#
# COMPACT_ATOMS: atom_id res chain seq x y z
N MET A 1 -33.89 -19.75 -19.05
CA MET A 1 -33.80 -20.09 -17.62
C MET A 1 -35.22 -20.30 -17.11
N PRO A 2 -35.58 -21.38 -16.41
CA PRO A 2 -36.51 -21.24 -15.30
C PRO A 2 -35.70 -20.68 -14.13
N THR A 3 -35.94 -19.41 -13.81
CA THR A 3 -35.57 -18.85 -12.52
C THR A 3 -36.36 -19.57 -11.45
N ILE A 4 -35.66 -20.17 -10.49
CA ILE A 4 -36.25 -20.55 -9.21
C ILE A 4 -36.65 -19.26 -8.47
N ASN A 5 -37.97 -19.09 -8.35
CA ASN A 5 -38.80 -18.57 -7.25
C ASN A 5 -38.12 -17.79 -6.07
N ASN A 6 -38.52 -16.52 -5.90
CA ASN A 6 -38.21 -15.59 -4.80
C ASN A 6 -39.03 -15.80 -3.51
N ASN A 7 -39.93 -16.80 -3.42
CA ASN A 7 -40.71 -17.00 -2.19
C ASN A 7 -39.93 -17.59 -1.01
N ASN A 8 -38.64 -17.92 -1.20
CA ASN A 8 -37.72 -18.17 -0.08
C ASN A 8 -36.90 -16.93 0.34
N LEU A 9 -36.94 -15.82 -0.43
CA LEU A 9 -36.19 -14.60 -0.10
C LEU A 9 -36.85 -13.76 1.01
N ASN A 10 -38.15 -13.96 1.26
CA ASN A 10 -38.83 -13.39 2.42
C ASN A 10 -38.63 -14.19 3.72
N ALA A 11 -38.07 -15.39 3.66
CA ALA A 11 -37.62 -16.10 4.85
C ALA A 11 -36.23 -15.62 5.32
N PHE A 12 -35.41 -15.07 4.42
CA PHE A 12 -34.09 -14.52 4.74
C PHE A 12 -34.11 -13.02 5.11
N ARG A 13 -35.03 -12.23 4.53
CA ARG A 13 -35.11 -10.78 4.79
C ARG A 13 -35.84 -10.39 6.09
N ASN A 14 -36.57 -11.30 6.72
CA ASN A 14 -37.37 -11.01 7.91
C ASN A 14 -36.80 -11.59 9.22
N TYR A 15 -35.49 -11.86 9.30
CA TYR A 15 -34.84 -11.92 10.61
C TYR A 15 -34.52 -10.50 11.09
N ARG A 16 -35.55 -9.79 11.53
CA ARG A 16 -35.38 -8.67 12.48
C ARG A 16 -35.37 -9.26 13.89
N PRO A 17 -34.37 -8.96 14.73
CA PRO A 17 -34.48 -9.23 16.15
C PRO A 17 -35.43 -8.20 16.77
N GLU A 18 -36.73 -8.48 16.73
CA GLU A 18 -37.73 -7.82 17.58
C GLU A 18 -38.56 -8.93 18.25
N GLY A 19 -38.05 -9.59 19.30
CA GLY A 19 -38.29 -9.33 20.74
C GLY A 19 -38.78 -10.63 21.42
N PRO A 20 -38.93 -10.78 22.76
CA PRO A 20 -38.63 -9.89 23.88
C PRO A 20 -37.70 -10.58 24.91
N ALA A 21 -36.44 -10.16 24.96
CA ALA A 21 -35.60 -10.31 26.16
C ALA A 21 -34.56 -9.21 26.12
N ALA A 22 -35.04 -7.98 26.31
CA ALA A 22 -34.21 -6.90 26.79
C ALA A 22 -33.71 -7.30 28.19
N HIS A 23 -32.65 -8.10 28.27
CA HIS A 23 -31.74 -8.01 29.39
C HIS A 23 -30.88 -6.79 29.14
N ALA A 24 -31.41 -5.65 29.61
CA ALA A 24 -30.58 -4.58 30.10
C ALA A 24 -29.56 -5.20 31.06
N LEU A 25 -28.29 -5.19 30.69
CA LEU A 25 -27.20 -5.48 31.60
C LEU A 25 -26.70 -4.13 32.13
N THR A 26 -26.84 -3.99 33.44
CA THR A 26 -26.38 -2.89 34.28
C THR A 26 -24.87 -2.65 34.15
N ASP A 27 -24.44 -1.41 34.43
CA ASP A 27 -23.05 -0.88 34.49
C ASP A 27 -22.04 -1.64 35.40
N ALA A 28 -22.31 -2.88 35.77
CA ALA A 28 -21.65 -3.58 36.86
C ALA A 28 -20.98 -4.88 36.38
N GLU A 29 -19.97 -4.76 35.52
CA GLU A 29 -18.87 -5.73 35.41
C GLU A 29 -17.66 -5.09 34.70
N LYS A 30 -17.06 -4.11 35.40
CA LYS A 30 -15.77 -3.52 35.06
C LYS A 30 -14.65 -4.49 35.46
N VAL A 31 -13.97 -5.12 34.50
CA VAL A 31 -12.59 -5.60 34.66
C VAL A 31 -11.75 -5.17 33.46
N LYS A 32 -10.57 -4.65 33.78
CA LYS A 32 -9.68 -3.80 32.99
C LYS A 32 -9.26 -4.42 31.65
N THR A 33 -9.68 -3.79 30.56
CA THR A 33 -8.93 -3.81 29.31
C THR A 33 -7.73 -2.87 29.43
N VAL A 34 -6.59 -3.27 28.85
CA VAL A 34 -5.51 -2.31 28.58
C VAL A 34 -6.10 -1.28 27.60
N ASP A 35 -6.33 -0.08 28.13
CA ASP A 35 -7.03 1.03 27.50
C ASP A 35 -6.13 1.66 26.41
N ASN A 36 -5.85 0.91 25.34
CA ASN A 36 -5.53 1.52 24.04
C ASN A 36 -6.83 2.17 23.58
N ASN A 37 -7.18 3.33 24.12
CA ASN A 37 -8.49 3.93 23.93
C ASN A 37 -8.71 4.40 22.48
N VAL A 38 -8.89 3.45 21.56
CA VAL A 38 -9.26 3.65 20.15
C VAL A 38 -10.66 4.26 20.06
N SER A 39 -11.42 4.35 21.16
CA SER A 39 -12.67 5.12 21.20
C SER A 39 -12.47 6.63 21.00
N ALA A 40 -11.23 7.13 21.11
CA ALA A 40 -10.88 8.50 20.76
C ALA A 40 -10.55 8.67 19.27
N ILE A 41 -10.43 7.57 18.51
CA ILE A 41 -10.12 7.55 17.07
C ILE A 41 -11.44 7.52 16.30
N SER A 42 -11.61 8.50 15.41
CA SER A 42 -12.80 8.57 14.55
C SER A 42 -12.62 7.60 13.39
N PHE A 43 -13.40 6.52 13.39
CA PHE A 43 -13.38 5.51 12.32
C PHE A 43 -13.95 6.03 11.01
N PHE A 44 -14.81 7.06 11.08
CA PHE A 44 -15.54 7.58 9.93
C PHE A 44 -15.75 9.09 10.08
N LYS A 45 -15.05 9.88 9.25
CA LYS A 45 -15.35 11.31 9.05
C LYS A 45 -15.96 11.51 7.66
N ASP A 46 -16.99 12.36 7.59
CA ASP A 46 -17.56 12.80 6.31
C ASP A 46 -16.50 13.62 5.56
N SER A 47 -16.24 13.23 4.31
CA SER A 47 -15.19 13.81 3.48
C SER A 47 -15.61 15.15 2.88
N GLY A 48 -16.91 15.45 2.86
CA GLY A 48 -17.46 16.60 2.13
C GLY A 48 -17.27 16.52 0.61
N ILE A 49 -16.73 15.42 0.08
CA ILE A 49 -16.54 15.17 -1.35
C ILE A 49 -17.68 14.25 -1.81
N THR A 50 -18.54 14.76 -2.68
CA THR A 50 -19.64 13.98 -3.29
C THR A 50 -19.12 12.72 -3.96
N GLY A 51 -19.54 11.55 -3.44
CA GLY A 51 -19.19 10.22 -3.97
C GLY A 51 -18.14 9.44 -3.17
N ALA A 52 -17.46 10.07 -2.21
CA ALA A 52 -16.43 9.42 -1.40
C ALA A 52 -16.98 8.97 -0.03
N LYS A 53 -16.85 7.67 0.29
CA LYS A 53 -17.24 7.08 1.59
C LYS A 53 -16.27 7.44 2.72
N ALA A 54 -16.73 7.23 3.95
CA ALA A 54 -16.06 7.63 5.17
C ALA A 54 -14.62 7.09 5.34
N TYR A 55 -13.77 7.94 5.92
CA TYR A 55 -12.32 7.74 6.06
C TYR A 55 -11.94 7.57 7.53
N LEU A 56 -10.95 6.72 7.81
CA LEU A 56 -10.42 6.52 9.17
C LEU A 56 -9.38 7.60 9.48
N VAL A 57 -9.50 8.24 10.64
CA VAL A 57 -8.59 9.29 11.12
C VAL A 57 -8.14 8.98 12.54
N ALA A 58 -6.86 8.72 12.72
CA ALA A 58 -6.27 8.42 14.02
C ALA A 58 -5.81 9.70 14.74
N ASP A 59 -6.74 10.51 15.26
CA ASP A 59 -6.42 11.69 16.08
C ASP A 59 -7.16 11.61 17.44
N PRO A 60 -6.45 11.53 18.57
CA PRO A 60 -7.09 11.36 19.87
C PRO A 60 -7.77 12.66 20.35
N SER A 61 -9.01 12.53 20.82
CA SER A 61 -9.75 13.60 21.50
C SER A 61 -9.06 14.06 22.80
N PRO A 62 -9.14 15.36 23.17
CA PRO A 62 -8.60 15.86 24.44
C PRO A 62 -9.16 15.12 25.67
N ALA A 63 -8.34 14.92 26.69
CA ALA A 63 -8.79 14.31 27.93
C ALA A 63 -9.57 15.32 28.78
N ASN A 64 -10.67 14.87 29.41
CA ASN A 64 -11.40 15.68 30.36
C ASN A 64 -10.67 15.73 31.72
N ASP A 65 -10.22 16.92 32.15
CA ASP A 65 -9.62 17.11 33.49
C ASP A 65 -10.71 17.40 34.53
N VAL A 66 -11.23 16.35 35.17
CA VAL A 66 -12.24 16.48 36.24
C VAL A 66 -11.72 17.25 37.47
N GLY A 67 -10.40 17.27 37.68
CA GLY A 67 -9.74 17.95 38.80
C GLY A 67 -9.27 19.37 38.47
N ARG A 68 -9.68 19.94 37.33
CA ARG A 68 -9.21 21.25 36.89
C ARG A 68 -9.62 22.35 37.87
N LEU A 69 -8.66 23.18 38.27
CA LEU A 69 -8.94 24.33 39.13
C LEU A 69 -9.59 25.45 38.33
N ALA A 70 -10.54 26.17 38.95
CA ALA A 70 -11.15 27.34 38.33
C ALA A 70 -10.13 28.47 38.07
N LYS A 71 -9.16 28.63 38.99
CA LYS A 71 -7.99 29.50 38.88
C LYS A 71 -6.80 28.88 39.61
N ILE A 72 -5.61 29.11 39.08
CA ILE A 72 -4.35 28.77 39.73
C ILE A 72 -3.95 29.85 40.73
N PHE A 73 -4.16 31.11 40.37
CA PHE A 73 -3.89 32.26 41.21
C PHE A 73 -5.18 32.76 41.86
N ASP A 74 -5.41 32.29 43.09
CA ASP A 74 -6.60 32.53 43.91
C ASP A 74 -6.32 33.38 45.16
N GLN A 75 -5.16 34.04 45.21
CA GLN A 75 -4.76 34.87 46.34
C GLN A 75 -5.67 36.11 46.50
N PRO A 76 -5.92 36.56 47.74
CA PRO A 76 -6.61 37.81 48.02
C PRO A 76 -5.97 39.01 47.30
N ALA A 77 -6.80 40.01 46.98
CA ALA A 77 -6.34 41.23 46.31
C ALA A 77 -5.18 41.93 47.04
N ALA A 78 -5.15 41.89 48.37
CA ALA A 78 -4.07 42.46 49.18
C ALA A 78 -2.70 41.81 48.91
N ASP A 79 -2.67 40.50 48.66
CA ASP A 79 -1.43 39.76 48.39
C ASP A 79 -0.94 40.05 46.97
N LEU A 80 -1.85 40.17 46.01
CA LEU A 80 -1.53 40.60 44.63
C LEU A 80 -1.06 42.06 44.60
N ASP A 81 -1.65 42.92 45.42
CA ASP A 81 -1.23 44.31 45.59
C ASP A 81 0.17 44.41 46.20
N ALA A 82 0.54 43.51 47.11
CA ALA A 82 1.85 43.51 47.76
C ALA A 82 3.01 43.17 46.80
N VAL A 83 2.71 42.52 45.68
CA VAL A 83 3.70 42.12 44.68
C VAL A 83 3.74 43.05 43.47
N LYS A 84 2.83 44.03 43.30
CA LYS A 84 2.70 44.83 42.06
C LYS A 84 3.84 45.81 41.74
N THR A 85 4.72 46.09 42.71
CA THR A 85 5.82 47.06 42.55
C THR A 85 7.20 46.42 42.51
N ASP A 86 7.29 45.11 42.72
CA ASP A 86 8.57 44.39 42.85
C ASP A 86 8.48 43.02 42.16
N PRO A 87 9.03 42.89 40.95
CA PRO A 87 9.01 41.65 40.19
C PRO A 87 9.64 40.46 40.93
N LYS A 88 10.56 40.69 41.88
CA LYS A 88 11.14 39.59 42.68
C LYS A 88 10.12 39.01 43.67
N LYS A 89 9.22 39.84 44.20
CA LYS A 89 8.10 39.35 45.01
C LYS A 89 7.08 38.61 44.16
N PHE A 90 6.88 39.05 42.91
CA PHE A 90 6.06 38.31 41.96
C PHE A 90 6.66 36.94 41.64
N GLU A 91 7.97 36.85 41.39
CA GLU A 91 8.70 35.57 41.23
C GLU A 91 8.53 34.65 42.46
N ALA A 92 8.67 35.20 43.67
CA ALA A 92 8.43 34.45 44.90
C ALA A 92 6.97 33.97 45.03
N LEU A 93 6.00 34.78 44.61
CA LEU A 93 4.59 34.40 44.56
C LEU A 93 4.37 33.22 43.59
N LEU A 94 4.93 33.28 42.38
CA LEU A 94 4.84 32.17 41.41
C LEU A 94 5.40 30.87 42.01
N LYS A 95 6.60 30.93 42.60
CA LYS A 95 7.25 29.79 43.25
C LYS A 95 6.39 29.20 44.38
N SER A 96 5.92 30.06 45.29
CA SER A 96 5.05 29.62 46.39
C SER A 96 3.75 29.00 45.91
N THR A 97 3.19 29.48 44.80
CA THR A 97 1.96 28.96 44.20
C THR A 97 2.19 27.57 43.62
N VAL A 98 3.30 27.37 42.90
CA VAL A 98 3.71 26.05 42.39
C VAL A 98 3.99 25.08 43.52
N ASP A 99 4.73 25.51 44.56
CA ASP A 99 5.06 24.68 45.71
C ASP A 99 3.80 24.27 46.50
N ALA A 100 2.88 25.20 46.75
CA ALA A 100 1.61 24.93 47.43
C ALA A 100 0.70 23.99 46.62
N LYS A 101 0.79 24.04 45.28
CA LYS A 101 0.00 23.22 44.36
C LYS A 101 0.85 22.11 43.70
N LYS A 102 1.92 21.65 44.36
CA LYS A 102 2.87 20.68 43.78
C LYS A 102 2.22 19.39 43.30
N THR A 103 1.25 18.86 44.03
CA THR A 103 0.52 17.64 43.64
C THR A 103 -0.42 17.86 42.45
N TYR A 104 -0.85 19.09 42.20
CA TYR A 104 -1.66 19.45 41.04
C TYR A 104 -0.82 19.48 39.75
N PHE A 105 0.38 20.05 39.81
CA PHE A 105 1.31 20.17 38.68
C PHE A 105 2.19 18.93 38.46
N ASN A 106 2.48 18.17 39.50
CA ASN A 106 3.25 16.93 39.42
C ASN A 106 2.53 15.78 40.16
N PRO A 107 1.36 15.35 39.67
CA PRO A 107 0.64 14.22 40.25
C PRO A 107 1.39 12.90 39.98
N THR A 108 1.12 11.87 40.78
CA THR A 108 1.61 10.52 40.52
C THR A 108 0.70 9.81 39.52
N PHE A 109 1.26 9.14 38.51
CA PHE A 109 0.49 8.30 37.61
C PHE A 109 -0.27 7.19 38.37
N GLY A 110 -1.51 6.90 37.95
CA GLY A 110 -2.41 5.97 38.63
C GLY A 110 -3.20 6.57 39.81
N GLN A 111 -2.83 7.76 40.28
CA GLN A 111 -3.56 8.50 41.33
C GLN A 111 -4.41 9.64 40.79
N LEU A 112 -4.26 9.98 39.50
CA LEU A 112 -5.02 11.02 38.84
C LEU A 112 -6.35 10.46 38.30
N GLU A 113 -7.47 10.92 38.85
CA GLU A 113 -8.81 10.52 38.43
C GLU A 113 -9.05 10.83 36.94
N GLY A 114 -9.74 9.93 36.23
CA GLY A 114 -10.03 10.09 34.80
C GLY A 114 -8.83 9.86 33.87
N ALA A 115 -7.67 9.50 34.41
CA ALA A 115 -6.43 9.29 33.65
C ALA A 115 -5.91 7.83 33.71
N PRO A 116 -6.64 6.85 33.16
CA PRO A 116 -6.23 5.43 33.16
C PRO A 116 -4.98 5.14 32.30
N THR A 117 -4.64 6.04 31.37
CA THR A 117 -3.51 5.90 30.42
C THR A 117 -2.50 7.02 30.61
N ARG A 118 -1.25 6.78 30.19
CA ARG A 118 -0.20 7.81 30.17
C ARG A 118 -0.57 8.94 29.22
N PHE A 119 -1.22 8.67 28.09
CA PHE A 119 -1.79 9.70 27.22
C PHE A 119 -2.70 10.67 28.00
N LYS A 120 -3.78 10.16 28.63
CA LYS A 120 -4.74 11.00 29.37
C LYS A 120 -4.06 11.72 30.54
N PHE A 121 -3.15 11.03 31.24
CA PHE A 121 -2.38 11.60 32.35
C PHE A 121 -1.52 12.79 31.89
N ASN A 122 -0.71 12.59 30.85
CA ASN A 122 0.17 13.63 30.32
C ASN A 122 -0.64 14.79 29.74
N ASN A 123 -1.72 14.50 29.00
CA ASN A 123 -2.64 15.51 28.46
C ASN A 123 -3.22 16.40 29.56
N ILE A 124 -3.70 15.82 30.66
CA ILE A 124 -4.21 16.58 31.80
C ILE A 124 -3.11 17.42 32.43
N VAL A 125 -1.93 16.85 32.72
CA VAL A 125 -0.84 17.63 33.33
C VAL A 125 -0.38 18.76 32.41
N GLY A 126 -0.30 18.54 31.10
CA GLY A 126 -0.02 19.58 30.11
C GLY A 126 -1.04 20.70 30.13
N GLN A 127 -2.35 20.37 30.13
CA GLN A 127 -3.43 21.36 30.25
C GLN A 127 -3.30 22.22 31.52
N ARG A 128 -2.84 21.64 32.64
CA ARG A 128 -2.60 22.35 33.90
C ARG A 128 -1.40 23.29 33.83
N VAL A 129 -0.32 22.87 33.18
CA VAL A 129 0.84 23.73 32.90
C VAL A 129 0.45 24.87 31.97
N ASP A 130 -0.34 24.60 30.93
CA ASP A 130 -0.86 25.63 30.03
C ASP A 130 -1.79 26.62 30.75
N GLN A 131 -2.61 26.13 31.69
CA GLN A 131 -3.41 27.00 32.55
C GLN A 131 -2.53 27.91 33.41
N PHE A 132 -1.50 27.37 34.08
CA PHE A 132 -0.53 28.17 34.84
C PHE A 132 0.16 29.21 33.95
N ALA A 133 0.65 28.80 32.78
CA ALA A 133 1.34 29.69 31.85
C ALA A 133 0.46 30.87 31.44
N ASN A 134 -0.78 30.59 31.02
CA ASN A 134 -1.73 31.60 30.59
C ASN A 134 -2.13 32.55 31.72
N GLU A 135 -2.41 32.01 32.92
CA GLU A 135 -2.79 32.85 34.07
C GLU A 135 -1.61 33.67 34.61
N ALA A 136 -0.40 33.10 34.68
CA ALA A 136 0.80 33.79 35.16
C ALA A 136 1.22 34.94 34.23
N LEU A 137 1.21 34.71 32.92
CA LEU A 137 1.50 35.75 31.93
C LEU A 137 0.47 36.88 31.99
N LYS A 138 -0.83 36.53 32.06
CA LYS A 138 -1.91 37.51 32.19
C LYS A 138 -1.79 38.31 33.48
N LEU A 139 -1.45 37.66 34.59
CA LEU A 139 -1.26 38.33 35.87
C LEU A 139 -0.05 39.26 35.86
N ALA A 140 1.06 38.85 35.23
CA ALA A 140 2.23 39.72 35.03
C ALA A 140 1.85 40.99 34.26
N GLU A 141 1.10 40.86 33.16
CA GLU A 141 0.65 42.02 32.38
C GLU A 141 -0.34 42.92 33.11
N GLN A 142 -1.21 42.34 33.95
CA GLN A 142 -2.17 43.08 34.77
C GLN A 142 -1.50 43.90 35.87
N LEU A 143 -0.50 43.32 36.54
CA LEU A 143 0.22 43.98 37.62
C LEU A 143 1.28 44.97 37.08
N TYR A 144 1.83 44.68 35.90
CA TYR A 144 2.91 45.43 35.27
C TYR A 144 2.57 45.77 33.82
N PRO A 145 1.94 46.93 33.55
CA PRO A 145 1.45 47.25 32.21
C PRO A 145 2.56 47.62 31.21
N SER A 146 3.73 48.09 31.66
CA SER A 146 4.87 48.44 30.78
C SER A 146 6.20 48.56 31.54
N GLY A 147 7.31 48.67 30.80
CA GLY A 147 8.66 48.95 31.33
C GLY A 147 9.41 47.72 31.85
N ASP A 148 10.60 47.95 32.41
CA ASP A 148 11.53 46.87 32.82
C ASP A 148 10.93 45.94 33.88
N ASN A 149 10.06 46.45 34.75
CA ASN A 149 9.35 45.63 35.72
C ASN A 149 8.37 44.64 35.06
N ARG A 150 7.74 45.03 33.94
CA ARG A 150 6.92 44.12 33.14
C ARG A 150 7.80 43.03 32.52
N ASP A 151 8.92 43.41 31.92
CA ASP A 151 9.83 42.45 31.30
C ASP A 151 10.37 41.45 32.33
N ALA A 152 10.75 41.92 33.52
CA ALA A 152 11.18 41.08 34.64
C ALA A 152 10.07 40.15 35.16
N ALA A 153 8.83 40.63 35.25
CA ALA A 153 7.68 39.81 35.66
C ALA A 153 7.34 38.74 34.60
N LEU A 154 7.38 39.09 33.31
CA LEU A 154 7.24 38.14 32.20
C LEU A 154 8.39 37.12 32.21
N ARG A 155 9.62 37.54 32.50
CA ARG A 155 10.78 36.66 32.70
C ARG A 155 10.54 35.67 33.82
N ALA A 156 10.11 36.12 34.99
CA ALA A 156 9.76 35.23 36.10
C ALA A 156 8.67 34.22 35.70
N ALA A 157 7.61 34.67 35.01
CA ALA A 157 6.54 33.79 34.54
C ALA A 157 7.02 32.74 33.54
N ASN A 158 7.79 33.14 32.51
CA ASN A 158 8.33 32.22 31.51
C ASN A 158 9.32 31.23 32.15
N LEU A 159 10.21 31.68 33.03
CA LEU A 159 11.12 30.78 33.75
C LEU A 159 10.37 29.78 34.63
N ALA A 160 9.30 30.19 35.31
CA ALA A 160 8.46 29.27 36.09
C ALA A 160 7.78 28.21 35.21
N VAL A 161 7.31 28.57 34.01
CA VAL A 161 6.77 27.60 33.04
C VAL A 161 7.87 26.64 32.57
N ARG A 162 9.08 27.13 32.31
CA ARG A 162 10.24 26.30 31.93
C ARG A 162 10.60 25.31 33.05
N ASP A 163 10.55 25.75 34.31
CA ASP A 163 10.81 24.91 35.47
C ASP A 163 9.70 23.85 35.67
N LEU A 164 8.44 24.15 35.33
CA LEU A 164 7.36 23.15 35.30
C LEU A 164 7.50 22.14 34.14
N MET A 165 8.06 22.57 33.02
CA MET A 165 8.38 21.72 31.86
C MET A 165 9.69 20.95 32.03
N ASN A 166 10.48 21.23 33.08
CA ASN A 166 11.67 20.49 33.47
C ASN A 166 11.26 19.13 34.08
N ARG A 167 10.92 18.18 33.22
CA ARG A 167 10.37 16.88 33.61
C ARG A 167 10.67 15.79 32.59
N SER A 168 10.51 14.55 33.04
CA SER A 168 10.43 13.37 32.19
C SER A 168 8.99 12.88 32.08
N VAL A 169 8.60 12.50 30.88
CA VAL A 169 7.28 12.00 30.53
C VAL A 169 7.41 10.58 30.01
N ALA A 170 6.73 9.64 30.66
CA ALA A 170 6.56 8.29 30.16
C ALA A 170 5.32 8.23 29.28
N PHE A 171 5.42 7.51 28.16
CA PHE A 171 4.31 7.25 27.25
C PHE A 171 3.75 5.85 27.49
N ASP A 172 2.54 5.61 26.99
CA ASP A 172 1.95 4.28 27.05
C ASP A 172 2.84 3.32 26.26
N GLU A 173 3.09 2.12 26.80
CA GLU A 173 3.79 1.06 26.09
C GLU A 173 2.81 -0.08 25.86
N PHE A 174 2.70 -0.51 24.61
CA PHE A 174 2.15 -1.81 24.26
C PHE A 174 3.21 -2.55 23.48
N GLU A 175 3.38 -3.84 23.75
CA GLU A 175 4.30 -4.67 22.99
C GLU A 175 3.60 -5.11 21.70
N VAL A 176 4.22 -4.80 20.55
CA VAL A 176 3.75 -5.31 19.26
C VAL A 176 4.33 -6.73 19.08
N ASN A 177 3.89 -7.69 19.88
CA ASN A 177 4.30 -9.09 19.74
C ASN A 177 3.70 -9.67 18.46
N GLY A 178 4.53 -9.81 17.42
CA GLY A 178 4.10 -10.11 16.05
C GLY A 178 4.47 -9.01 15.03
N TYR A 179 5.27 -8.02 15.45
CA TYR A 179 6.03 -7.15 14.55
C TYR A 179 7.44 -6.87 15.13
N ALA A 180 7.92 -7.81 15.95
CA ALA A 180 9.30 -7.79 16.39
C ALA A 180 10.15 -8.32 15.25
N SER A 181 10.97 -7.45 14.66
CA SER A 181 12.22 -7.88 14.02
C SER A 181 13.13 -8.44 15.12
N PHE A 182 12.86 -9.67 15.53
CA PHE A 182 13.80 -10.46 16.30
C PHE A 182 13.89 -11.83 15.64
N GLY A 183 15.00 -12.02 14.91
CA GLY A 183 15.14 -13.00 13.84
C GLY A 183 14.64 -12.40 12.53
N HIS A 184 15.59 -11.93 11.70
CA HIS A 184 15.53 -11.11 10.47
C HIS A 184 14.55 -11.50 9.34
N ASP A 185 13.52 -12.27 9.64
CA ASP A 185 12.72 -12.93 8.62
C ASP A 185 11.22 -13.09 8.95
N ALA A 186 10.84 -13.04 10.23
CA ALA A 186 9.64 -13.78 10.62
C ALA A 186 8.29 -13.05 10.45
N THR A 187 8.22 -11.72 10.34
CA THR A 187 6.89 -11.06 10.45
C THR A 187 6.50 -10.07 9.38
N PHE A 188 7.43 -9.45 8.65
CA PHE A 188 7.05 -8.49 7.60
C PHE A 188 6.59 -9.19 6.32
N ILE A 189 7.41 -10.08 5.76
CA ILE A 189 7.16 -10.72 4.45
C ILE A 189 6.18 -11.90 4.58
N HIS A 190 6.21 -12.60 5.71
CA HIS A 190 5.38 -13.80 5.94
C HIS A 190 3.87 -13.53 5.80
N VAL A 191 3.43 -12.31 6.11
CA VAL A 191 2.01 -11.95 5.98
C VAL A 191 1.58 -11.86 4.51
N TYR A 192 2.39 -11.24 3.65
CA TYR A 192 2.15 -11.19 2.21
C TYR A 192 2.17 -12.59 1.60
N GLU A 193 3.16 -13.41 1.97
CA GLU A 193 3.26 -14.80 1.53
C GLU A 193 2.03 -15.62 1.97
N LYS A 194 1.57 -15.47 3.22
CA LYS A 194 0.39 -16.17 3.74
C LYS A 194 -0.90 -15.73 3.05
N LYS A 195 -1.09 -14.43 2.83
CA LYS A 195 -2.28 -13.89 2.14
C LYS A 195 -2.34 -14.38 0.69
N LEU A 196 -1.20 -14.39 -0.01
CA LEU A 196 -1.09 -14.95 -1.35
C LEU A 196 -1.51 -16.43 -1.36
N ALA A 197 -1.00 -17.22 -0.41
CA ALA A 197 -1.34 -18.63 -0.27
C ALA A 197 -2.84 -18.87 0.07
N GLU A 198 -3.51 -17.98 0.80
CA GLU A 198 -4.96 -18.09 1.04
C GLU A 198 -5.78 -17.74 -0.22
N LEU A 199 -5.38 -16.73 -0.98
CA LEU A 199 -6.04 -16.39 -2.26
C LEU A 199 -5.93 -17.52 -3.29
N GLU A 200 -4.85 -18.30 -3.26
CA GLU A 200 -4.65 -19.48 -4.10
C GLU A 200 -5.61 -20.63 -3.78
N LYS A 201 -6.15 -20.69 -2.55
CA LYS A 201 -7.08 -21.75 -2.10
C LYS A 201 -8.54 -21.50 -2.49
N ILE A 202 -8.87 -20.33 -3.03
CA ILE A 202 -10.25 -19.96 -3.39
C ILE A 202 -10.74 -20.82 -4.57
N ASP A 203 -11.87 -21.53 -4.38
CA ASP A 203 -12.56 -22.23 -5.46
C ASP A 203 -13.19 -21.23 -6.43
N GLN A 204 -12.50 -20.98 -7.54
CA GLN A 204 -12.92 -20.06 -8.58
C GLN A 204 -14.28 -20.44 -9.17
N SER A 205 -14.72 -21.70 -9.13
CA SER A 205 -16.00 -22.12 -9.72
C SER A 205 -17.23 -21.51 -9.03
N LEU A 206 -17.08 -21.10 -7.77
CA LEU A 206 -18.13 -20.50 -6.94
C LEU A 206 -18.25 -18.97 -7.10
N LEU A 207 -17.40 -18.37 -7.93
CA LEU A 207 -17.29 -16.92 -8.08
C LEU A 207 -17.94 -16.41 -9.38
N THR A 208 -18.51 -15.20 -9.30
CA THR A 208 -18.92 -14.43 -10.49
C THR A 208 -17.68 -13.99 -11.30
N PRO A 209 -17.82 -13.64 -12.58
CA PRO A 209 -16.70 -13.16 -13.40
C PRO A 209 -15.93 -11.97 -12.79
N ASP A 210 -16.62 -11.03 -12.14
CA ASP A 210 -15.99 -9.87 -11.50
C ASP A 210 -15.20 -10.25 -10.25
N GLN A 211 -15.71 -11.20 -9.46
CA GLN A 211 -15.02 -11.73 -8.29
C GLN A 211 -13.75 -12.48 -8.67
N LYS A 212 -13.78 -13.28 -9.75
CA LYS A 212 -12.59 -13.95 -10.32
C LYS A 212 -11.52 -12.93 -10.71
N THR A 213 -11.93 -11.86 -11.39
CA THR A 213 -11.03 -10.78 -11.82
C THR A 213 -10.40 -10.06 -10.62
N SER A 214 -11.16 -9.85 -9.55
CA SER A 214 -10.66 -9.25 -8.31
C SER A 214 -9.60 -10.12 -7.61
N VAL A 215 -9.84 -11.44 -7.51
CA VAL A 215 -8.90 -12.40 -6.89
C VAL A 215 -7.57 -12.43 -7.65
N GLU A 216 -7.61 -12.48 -8.99
CA GLU A 216 -6.38 -12.53 -9.81
C GLU A 216 -5.57 -11.22 -9.75
N ARG A 217 -6.24 -10.07 -9.65
CA ARG A 217 -5.57 -8.78 -9.44
C ARG A 217 -4.83 -8.73 -8.10
N GLN A 218 -5.46 -9.18 -7.01
CA GLN A 218 -4.85 -9.21 -5.67
C GLN A 218 -3.62 -10.12 -5.62
N LYS A 219 -3.67 -11.30 -6.25
CA LYS A 219 -2.51 -12.21 -6.33
C LYS A 219 -1.31 -11.55 -7.02
N LYS A 220 -1.54 -10.90 -8.17
CA LYS A 220 -0.48 -10.23 -8.93
C LYS A 220 0.18 -9.12 -8.13
N GLN A 221 -0.60 -8.35 -7.38
CA GLN A 221 -0.12 -7.25 -6.56
C GLN A 221 0.74 -7.76 -5.38
N LEU A 222 0.22 -8.73 -4.61
CA LEU A 222 0.96 -9.32 -3.49
C LEU A 222 2.29 -9.94 -3.93
N GLN A 223 2.31 -10.62 -5.09
CA GLN A 223 3.55 -11.18 -5.61
C GLN A 223 4.55 -10.09 -6.02
N GLY A 224 4.08 -8.98 -6.61
CA GLY A 224 4.93 -7.86 -6.99
C GLY A 224 5.61 -7.19 -5.79
N GLU A 225 4.89 -7.06 -4.67
CA GLU A 225 5.42 -6.51 -3.41
C GLU A 225 6.52 -7.41 -2.82
N ILE A 226 6.26 -8.72 -2.73
CA ILE A 226 7.26 -9.69 -2.25
C ILE A 226 8.54 -9.61 -3.09
N ASP A 227 8.39 -9.51 -4.41
CA ASP A 227 9.52 -9.44 -5.35
C ASP A 227 10.34 -8.16 -5.17
N ASP A 228 9.70 -7.02 -4.89
CA ASP A 228 10.38 -5.75 -4.65
C ASP A 228 11.19 -5.78 -3.34
N ILE A 229 10.55 -6.25 -2.26
CA ILE A 229 11.20 -6.37 -0.94
C ILE A 229 12.43 -7.27 -1.04
N PHE A 230 12.28 -8.44 -1.67
CA PHE A 230 13.39 -9.37 -1.84
C PHE A 230 14.52 -8.83 -2.72
N ARG A 231 14.23 -7.96 -3.70
CA ARG A 231 15.24 -7.39 -4.60
C ARG A 231 15.98 -6.19 -4.01
N HIS A 232 15.35 -5.39 -3.16
CA HIS A 232 15.88 -4.08 -2.76
C HIS A 232 16.05 -3.88 -1.25
N LYS A 233 15.45 -4.74 -0.42
CA LYS A 233 15.25 -4.44 1.01
C LYS A 233 15.60 -5.58 1.96
N TYR A 234 15.74 -6.80 1.44
CA TYR A 234 15.94 -7.98 2.27
C TYR A 234 17.41 -8.38 2.38
N VAL A 235 17.89 -8.54 3.61
CA VAL A 235 19.22 -9.09 3.93
C VAL A 235 19.08 -10.08 5.09
N TYR A 236 19.79 -11.20 5.03
CA TYR A 236 19.68 -12.29 6.00
C TYR A 236 20.51 -12.02 7.26
N GLU A 237 19.97 -12.35 8.43
CA GLU A 237 20.67 -12.39 9.74
C GLU A 237 21.58 -11.17 10.09
N ASN A 238 21.17 -9.93 9.79
CA ASN A 238 22.00 -8.72 10.01
C ASN A 238 23.36 -8.74 9.29
N SER A 239 23.52 -9.58 8.27
CA SER A 239 24.73 -9.53 7.44
C SER A 239 24.75 -8.25 6.61
N ASN A 240 25.94 -7.71 6.33
CA ASN A 240 26.04 -6.64 5.35
C ASN A 240 25.78 -7.24 3.96
N MET A 241 25.08 -6.49 3.11
CA MET A 241 24.84 -6.93 1.75
C MET A 241 26.17 -6.95 0.97
N GLN A 242 26.46 -8.06 0.27
CA GLN A 242 27.65 -8.20 -0.57
C GLN A 242 27.25 -8.59 -1.98
N GLU A 243 27.44 -7.67 -2.92
CA GLU A 243 27.03 -7.85 -4.32
C GLU A 243 27.78 -8.99 -5.01
N THR A 244 28.96 -9.35 -4.51
CA THR A 244 29.72 -10.51 -4.98
C THR A 244 29.21 -11.85 -4.45
N ASP A 245 28.32 -11.87 -3.46
CA ASP A 245 27.76 -13.11 -2.87
C ASP A 245 26.29 -12.92 -2.42
N ALA A 246 25.47 -12.43 -3.36
CA ALA A 246 24.12 -11.95 -3.09
C ALA A 246 23.17 -13.05 -2.58
N GLU A 247 23.19 -14.26 -3.14
CA GLU A 247 22.30 -15.34 -2.63
C GLU A 247 22.59 -15.70 -1.17
N LYS A 248 23.84 -15.62 -0.72
CA LYS A 248 24.24 -15.92 0.66
C LYS A 248 23.90 -14.81 1.63
N THR A 249 24.19 -13.57 1.25
CA THR A 249 23.91 -12.39 2.08
C THR A 249 22.42 -12.10 2.18
N ILE A 250 21.67 -12.30 1.09
CA ILE A 250 20.21 -12.17 1.07
C ILE A 250 19.54 -13.44 1.66
N GLY A 251 20.19 -14.61 1.62
CA GLY A 251 19.60 -15.85 2.12
C GLY A 251 18.48 -16.41 1.23
N LEU A 252 18.40 -15.97 -0.03
CA LEU A 252 17.35 -16.32 -0.99
C LEU A 252 17.94 -16.75 -2.34
N VAL A 253 17.11 -17.40 -3.16
CA VAL A 253 17.49 -17.90 -4.50
C VAL A 253 17.08 -16.90 -5.57
N ALA A 254 18.02 -16.51 -6.43
CA ALA A 254 17.77 -15.59 -7.53
C ALA A 254 16.97 -16.25 -8.65
N ILE A 255 15.92 -15.57 -9.12
CA ILE A 255 14.96 -16.05 -10.10
C ILE A 255 14.56 -14.95 -11.09
N ASP A 256 14.01 -15.38 -12.23
CA ASP A 256 13.33 -14.53 -13.18
C ASP A 256 11.95 -14.16 -12.63
N LYS A 257 11.65 -12.87 -12.60
CA LYS A 257 10.42 -12.33 -12.02
C LYS A 257 9.15 -12.90 -12.65
N VAL A 258 9.17 -13.15 -13.96
CA VAL A 258 7.99 -13.59 -14.73
C VAL A 258 7.85 -15.10 -14.70
N SER A 259 8.90 -15.83 -15.08
CA SER A 259 8.86 -17.29 -15.20
C SER A 259 9.07 -18.01 -13.87
N ARG A 260 9.52 -17.29 -12.83
CA ARG A 260 9.88 -17.80 -11.49
C ARG A 260 10.96 -18.88 -11.49
N GLN A 261 11.62 -19.07 -12.62
CA GLN A 261 12.69 -20.05 -12.78
C GLN A 261 13.97 -19.50 -12.21
N ARG A 262 14.80 -20.36 -11.60
CA ARG A 262 16.15 -19.97 -11.19
C ARG A 262 16.97 -19.47 -12.38
N ILE A 263 17.64 -18.34 -12.18
CA ILE A 263 18.50 -17.73 -13.21
C ILE A 263 19.95 -18.08 -12.97
N SER A 264 20.76 -17.91 -14.01
CA SER A 264 22.21 -18.05 -13.97
C SER A 264 22.87 -16.78 -14.44
N GLU A 265 24.01 -16.44 -13.84
CA GLU A 265 24.92 -15.52 -14.50
C GLU A 265 25.46 -16.19 -15.78
N THR A 266 25.48 -15.45 -16.89
CA THR A 266 26.05 -15.94 -18.14
C THR A 266 27.55 -16.17 -17.99
N LYS A 267 28.07 -17.21 -18.64
CA LYS A 267 29.50 -17.52 -18.59
C LYS A 267 30.39 -16.41 -19.16
N ASP A 268 29.85 -15.63 -20.11
CA ASP A 268 30.59 -14.57 -20.80
C ASP A 268 30.84 -13.35 -19.91
N THR A 269 30.01 -13.13 -18.90
CA THR A 269 30.17 -12.01 -17.95
C THR A 269 30.92 -12.37 -16.67
N ALA A 270 31.27 -13.64 -16.49
CA ALA A 270 31.94 -14.13 -15.27
C ALA A 270 33.28 -13.42 -14.97
N ASP A 271 33.99 -12.98 -16.02
CA ASP A 271 35.25 -12.21 -15.91
C ASP A 271 35.04 -10.68 -16.00
N GLY A 272 33.79 -10.22 -16.13
CA GLY A 272 33.38 -8.80 -16.16
C GLY A 272 32.96 -8.28 -14.79
N ILE A 273 32.66 -6.98 -14.68
CA ILE A 273 32.10 -6.38 -13.44
C ILE A 273 30.60 -6.07 -13.56
N VAL A 274 30.02 -6.30 -14.74
CA VAL A 274 28.59 -6.17 -15.01
C VAL A 274 28.06 -7.57 -15.34
N PRO A 275 27.38 -8.23 -14.40
CA PRO A 275 26.81 -9.55 -14.65
C PRO A 275 25.66 -9.44 -15.66
N ALA A 276 25.52 -10.44 -16.53
CA ALA A 276 24.32 -10.62 -17.34
C ALA A 276 23.67 -11.95 -16.96
N PHE A 277 22.35 -12.02 -17.05
CA PHE A 277 21.59 -13.17 -16.54
C PHE A 277 20.86 -13.92 -17.66
N GLU A 278 20.68 -15.22 -17.46
CA GLU A 278 19.95 -16.11 -18.36
C GLU A 278 19.15 -17.17 -17.61
N ARG A 279 18.04 -17.61 -18.20
CA ARG A 279 17.33 -18.84 -17.88
C ARG A 279 17.83 -19.96 -18.78
N LEU A 280 18.12 -21.11 -18.17
CA LEU A 280 18.60 -22.30 -18.87
C LEU A 280 17.56 -23.42 -18.77
N SER A 281 17.29 -24.12 -19.86
CA SER A 281 16.43 -25.31 -19.81
C SER A 281 16.95 -26.44 -20.69
N LEU A 282 16.58 -27.66 -20.35
CA LEU A 282 16.94 -28.87 -21.08
C LEU A 282 15.71 -29.74 -21.28
N ASP A 283 15.48 -30.21 -22.51
CA ASP A 283 14.50 -31.26 -22.75
C ASP A 283 15.09 -32.62 -22.33
N VAL A 284 14.46 -33.25 -21.35
CA VAL A 284 14.80 -34.58 -20.86
C VAL A 284 13.59 -35.48 -21.09
N SER A 285 13.68 -36.32 -22.13
CA SER A 285 12.63 -37.30 -22.48
C SER A 285 11.26 -36.68 -22.80
N GLY A 286 11.23 -35.52 -23.45
CA GLY A 286 10.01 -34.81 -23.82
C GLY A 286 9.50 -33.84 -22.75
N GLU A 287 10.23 -33.67 -21.65
CA GLU A 287 9.91 -32.72 -20.58
C GLU A 287 10.99 -31.64 -20.48
N THR A 288 10.60 -30.38 -20.61
CA THR A 288 11.52 -29.25 -20.42
C THR A 288 11.78 -29.02 -18.93
N LYS A 289 13.02 -29.27 -18.50
CA LYS A 289 13.50 -29.04 -17.13
C LYS A 289 14.28 -27.74 -17.02
N GLY A 290 14.04 -26.98 -15.96
CA GLY A 290 14.87 -25.82 -15.61
C GLY A 290 16.27 -26.26 -15.16
N VAL A 291 17.28 -25.49 -15.55
CA VAL A 291 18.70 -25.70 -15.23
C VAL A 291 19.26 -24.39 -14.70
N PHE A 292 20.28 -24.48 -13.83
CA PHE A 292 21.10 -23.34 -13.47
C PHE A 292 22.59 -23.67 -13.55
N PHE A 293 23.40 -22.65 -13.76
CA PHE A 293 24.86 -22.71 -13.73
C PHE A 293 25.36 -22.20 -12.36
N ASP A 294 26.28 -22.96 -11.77
CA ASP A 294 27.03 -22.60 -10.59
C ASP A 294 28.46 -22.23 -11.05
N ALA A 295 28.75 -20.93 -11.09
CA ALA A 295 30.02 -20.40 -11.59
C ALA A 295 31.21 -20.88 -10.76
N LYS A 296 31.05 -20.99 -9.43
CA LYS A 296 32.12 -21.41 -8.52
C LYS A 296 32.48 -22.89 -8.72
N LYS A 297 31.48 -23.74 -8.98
CA LYS A 297 31.71 -25.16 -9.32
C LYS A 297 32.01 -25.38 -10.80
N ASN A 298 31.78 -24.38 -11.65
CA ASN A 298 31.82 -24.45 -13.11
C ASN A 298 31.00 -25.64 -13.66
N LYS A 299 29.78 -25.81 -13.14
CA LYS A 299 28.88 -26.94 -13.42
C LYS A 299 27.43 -26.52 -13.56
N TYR A 300 26.64 -27.34 -14.25
CA TYR A 300 25.20 -27.14 -14.45
C TYR A 300 24.41 -28.12 -13.60
N PHE A 301 23.31 -27.66 -13.01
CA PHE A 301 22.44 -28.45 -12.13
C PHE A 301 20.98 -28.28 -12.53
N PHE A 302 20.19 -29.33 -12.34
CA PHE A 302 18.73 -29.22 -12.50
C PHE A 302 18.12 -28.39 -11.36
N ASP A 303 17.28 -27.42 -11.71
CA ASP A 303 16.64 -26.49 -10.75
C ASP A 303 15.86 -27.25 -9.67
N GLY A 304 15.95 -26.80 -8.42
CA GLY A 304 15.36 -27.44 -7.25
C GLY A 304 16.01 -28.77 -6.83
N THR A 305 17.15 -29.16 -7.41
CA THR A 305 17.86 -30.41 -7.06
C THR A 305 19.37 -30.19 -6.87
N THR A 306 20.07 -31.20 -6.38
CA THR A 306 21.56 -31.26 -6.36
C THR A 306 22.13 -32.08 -7.52
N ASN A 307 21.29 -32.52 -8.47
CA ASN A 307 21.69 -33.36 -9.59
C ASN A 307 22.40 -32.54 -10.66
N GLU A 308 23.62 -32.94 -11.01
CA GLU A 308 24.40 -32.34 -12.10
C GLU A 308 23.83 -32.74 -13.47
N VAL A 309 23.81 -31.80 -14.40
CA VAL A 309 23.46 -32.07 -15.81
C VAL A 309 24.62 -32.84 -16.46
N PRO A 310 24.36 -34.00 -17.10
CA PRO A 310 25.40 -34.75 -17.79
C PRO A 310 26.18 -33.92 -18.80
N ALA A 311 27.51 -34.03 -18.81
CA ALA A 311 28.38 -33.18 -19.64
C ALA A 311 28.05 -33.22 -21.14
N ASN A 312 27.59 -34.37 -21.65
CA ASN A 312 27.17 -34.53 -23.05
C ASN A 312 25.82 -33.87 -23.38
N GLN A 313 25.05 -33.43 -22.38
CA GLN A 313 23.76 -32.75 -22.57
C GLN A 313 23.85 -31.23 -22.42
N VAL A 314 24.94 -30.69 -21.85
CA VAL A 314 25.15 -29.24 -21.66
C VAL A 314 25.09 -28.47 -22.98
N ALA A 315 25.55 -29.06 -24.09
CA ALA A 315 25.48 -28.44 -25.41
C ALA A 315 24.05 -28.26 -25.94
N ASN A 316 23.06 -28.96 -25.37
CA ASN A 316 21.66 -28.93 -25.80
C ASN A 316 20.79 -27.99 -24.94
N LEU A 317 21.40 -27.18 -24.07
CA LEU A 317 20.67 -26.23 -23.25
C LEU A 317 20.03 -25.13 -24.11
N THR A 318 18.75 -24.87 -23.88
CA THR A 318 18.07 -23.68 -24.36
C THR A 318 18.38 -22.52 -23.43
N ARG A 319 18.76 -21.37 -23.99
CA ARG A 319 19.22 -20.18 -23.25
C ARG A 319 18.32 -18.99 -23.58
N ASN A 320 17.82 -18.31 -22.56
CA ASN A 320 17.01 -17.11 -22.71
C ASN A 320 17.57 -16.01 -21.80
N ALA A 321 17.91 -14.86 -22.36
CA ALA A 321 18.41 -13.73 -21.58
C ALA A 321 17.34 -13.20 -20.59
N VAL A 322 17.81 -12.68 -19.46
CA VAL A 322 17.01 -12.04 -18.40
C VAL A 322 17.56 -10.65 -18.17
N SER A 323 16.68 -9.65 -18.18
CA SER A 323 17.05 -8.27 -17.83
C SER A 323 17.36 -8.18 -16.33
N ASP A 324 18.32 -7.34 -15.93
CA ASP A 324 18.59 -7.10 -14.50
C ASP A 324 17.34 -6.64 -13.74
N SER A 325 16.51 -5.81 -14.39
CA SER A 325 15.22 -5.33 -13.85
C SER A 325 14.19 -6.45 -13.63
N ASP A 326 14.38 -7.61 -14.25
CA ASP A 326 13.52 -8.79 -14.10
C ASP A 326 14.12 -9.81 -13.13
N VAL A 327 15.25 -9.50 -12.48
CA VAL A 327 15.83 -10.33 -11.42
C VAL A 327 15.13 -10.03 -10.10
N THR A 328 14.67 -11.07 -9.42
CA THR A 328 14.20 -11.02 -8.03
C THR A 328 14.62 -12.31 -7.30
N PHE A 329 14.13 -12.52 -6.08
CA PHE A 329 14.46 -13.69 -5.29
C PHE A 329 13.21 -14.42 -4.79
N ARG A 330 13.42 -15.66 -4.33
CA ARG A 330 12.44 -16.45 -3.59
C ARG A 330 13.10 -17.24 -2.48
N ARG A 331 12.28 -17.72 -1.54
CA ARG A 331 12.69 -18.74 -0.57
C ARG A 331 13.32 -19.94 -1.27
N ALA A 332 14.42 -20.43 -0.71
CA ALA A 332 15.00 -21.72 -1.11
C ALA A 332 14.01 -22.85 -0.80
N LYS A 333 13.85 -23.80 -1.72
CA LYS A 333 13.06 -25.02 -1.45
C LYS A 333 13.85 -25.95 -0.53
N ALA A 334 13.15 -26.85 0.16
CA ALA A 334 13.81 -27.86 1.00
C ALA A 334 14.85 -28.66 0.18
N GLY A 335 16.10 -28.64 0.63
CA GLY A 335 17.24 -29.31 -0.05
C GLY A 335 17.91 -28.48 -1.15
N GLU A 336 17.44 -27.28 -1.46
CA GLU A 336 18.07 -26.38 -2.42
C GLU A 336 19.20 -25.58 -1.77
N GLN A 337 20.37 -25.53 -2.42
CA GLN A 337 21.52 -24.75 -1.93
C GLN A 337 21.54 -23.33 -2.51
N LEU A 338 21.91 -22.37 -1.65
CA LEU A 338 22.34 -21.03 -2.07
C LEU A 338 23.73 -21.11 -2.71
N ARG A 339 23.91 -20.46 -3.86
CA ARG A 339 25.21 -20.41 -4.56
C ARG A 339 26.15 -19.47 -3.85
N GLU A 340 27.40 -19.90 -3.71
CA GLU A 340 28.48 -19.06 -3.24
C GLU A 340 29.04 -18.25 -4.40
N GLY A 341 29.21 -16.95 -4.21
CA GLY A 341 29.74 -16.04 -5.21
C GLY A 341 28.74 -15.63 -6.28
N PHE A 342 27.43 -15.78 -6.04
CA PHE A 342 26.42 -15.30 -7.00
C PHE A 342 26.42 -13.77 -7.00
N ARG A 343 26.69 -13.18 -8.16
CA ARG A 343 26.88 -11.74 -8.26
C ARG A 343 25.60 -11.03 -8.70
N LEU A 344 25.29 -9.90 -8.07
CA LEU A 344 24.17 -9.04 -8.41
C LEU A 344 24.52 -7.60 -8.08
N ASP A 345 24.27 -6.69 -9.03
CA ASP A 345 24.23 -5.25 -8.78
C ASP A 345 22.96 -4.93 -7.99
N TRP A 346 23.07 -5.00 -6.67
CA TRP A 346 21.95 -4.91 -5.76
C TRP A 346 21.53 -3.46 -5.58
N ASP A 347 22.49 -2.54 -5.46
CA ASP A 347 22.26 -1.10 -5.29
C ASP A 347 21.93 -0.35 -6.59
N GLN A 348 21.94 -1.05 -7.73
CA GLN A 348 21.68 -0.52 -9.08
C GLN A 348 22.66 0.57 -9.51
N SER A 349 23.91 0.50 -9.03
CA SER A 349 24.99 1.40 -9.45
C SER A 349 25.49 1.14 -10.88
N GLY A 350 25.01 0.07 -11.51
CA GLY A 350 25.34 -0.36 -12.88
C GLY A 350 26.46 -1.39 -12.95
N TYR A 351 26.98 -1.88 -11.82
CA TYR A 351 28.07 -2.85 -11.72
C TYR A 351 28.16 -3.45 -10.31
N VAL A 352 28.83 -4.61 -10.20
CA VAL A 352 29.03 -5.31 -8.93
C VAL A 352 30.23 -4.72 -8.17
N GLN A 353 30.00 -4.32 -6.94
CA GLN A 353 31.00 -3.83 -5.99
C GLN A 353 31.55 -4.96 -5.12
N THR A 354 32.81 -4.84 -4.71
CA THR A 354 33.48 -5.84 -3.86
C THR A 354 33.41 -5.52 -2.36
N GLY A 355 32.95 -4.32 -2.02
CA GLY A 355 32.75 -3.88 -0.64
C GLY A 355 31.41 -4.36 -0.08
N ASN A 356 31.24 -4.16 1.23
CA ASN A 356 29.92 -4.25 1.85
C ASN A 356 29.06 -3.07 1.37
N ILE A 357 27.83 -3.35 0.97
CA ILE A 357 26.80 -2.34 0.82
C ILE A 357 26.20 -2.12 2.19
N ASP A 358 26.50 -0.97 2.77
CA ASP A 358 26.13 -0.55 4.12
C ASP A 358 24.86 0.32 4.14
N TRP A 359 24.22 0.54 3.00
CA TRP A 359 23.02 1.35 2.89
C TRP A 359 21.92 0.59 2.15
N VAL A 360 20.78 0.42 2.81
CA VAL A 360 19.53 0.00 2.18
C VAL A 360 18.76 1.26 1.84
N GLY A 361 18.30 1.42 0.60
CA GLY A 361 17.51 2.58 0.19
C GLY A 361 16.35 2.85 1.18
N TRP A 362 16.36 4.05 1.77
CA TRP A 362 15.49 4.46 2.89
C TRP A 362 13.98 4.37 2.62
N ALA A 363 13.57 4.36 1.35
CA ALA A 363 12.16 4.38 0.93
C ALA A 363 11.43 3.06 1.26
N GLY A 364 10.98 2.91 2.51
CA GLY A 364 9.95 1.94 2.89
C GLY A 364 10.12 1.27 4.26
N HIS A 365 11.30 1.28 4.89
CA HIS A 365 11.49 0.63 6.19
C HIS A 365 10.92 1.44 7.38
N CYS A 366 10.88 2.76 7.22
CA CYS A 366 10.68 3.71 8.31
C CYS A 366 9.29 4.34 8.38
N ASN A 367 8.53 4.29 7.28
CA ASN A 367 7.33 5.10 7.07
C ASN A 367 5.99 4.43 7.46
N ASP A 368 5.96 3.12 7.66
CA ASP A 368 4.66 2.45 7.84
C ASP A 368 4.50 1.96 9.28
N LYS A 369 5.56 1.39 9.88
CA LYS A 369 5.52 0.82 11.24
C LYS A 369 5.44 1.91 12.31
N ALA A 370 6.37 2.85 12.28
CA ALA A 370 6.47 3.85 13.33
C ALA A 370 5.24 4.78 13.34
N ALA A 371 4.47 4.82 12.24
CA ALA A 371 3.20 5.51 12.16
C ALA A 371 2.15 4.89 13.06
N LEU A 372 1.98 3.57 12.97
CA LEU A 372 1.00 2.84 13.75
C LEU A 372 1.41 2.78 15.22
N GLU A 373 2.73 2.67 15.48
CA GLU A 373 3.27 2.82 16.83
C GLU A 373 2.98 4.22 17.41
N ALA A 374 3.14 5.29 16.61
CA ALA A 374 2.80 6.66 16.98
C ALA A 374 1.27 6.89 17.08
N ALA A 375 0.46 6.21 16.25
CA ALA A 375 -1.00 6.38 16.23
C ALA A 375 -1.72 5.55 17.30
N GLY A 376 -1.06 4.55 17.89
CA GLY A 376 -1.70 3.62 18.82
C GLY A 376 -2.58 2.57 18.15
N LEU A 377 -2.54 2.45 16.82
CA LEU A 377 -3.36 1.55 16.01
C LEU A 377 -2.74 0.14 15.93
N VAL A 378 -2.53 -0.47 17.09
CA VAL A 378 -1.92 -1.81 17.16
C VAL A 378 -2.83 -2.74 17.95
N LEU A 379 -3.14 -3.88 17.34
CA LEU A 379 -3.90 -4.93 18.01
C LEU A 379 -3.04 -5.58 19.11
N PRO A 380 -3.60 -5.79 20.32
CA PRO A 380 -2.93 -6.48 21.42
C PRO A 380 -2.39 -7.86 21.04
N ALA A 381 -1.34 -8.33 21.72
CA ALA A 381 -0.71 -9.63 21.46
C ALA A 381 -1.66 -10.83 21.62
N ASP A 382 -2.60 -10.72 22.55
CA ASP A 382 -3.65 -11.68 22.86
C ASP A 382 -4.91 -11.52 21.98
N HIS A 383 -4.93 -10.53 21.06
CA HIS A 383 -6.05 -10.34 20.16
C HIS A 383 -6.19 -11.56 19.23
N ALA A 384 -7.34 -12.25 19.33
CA ALA A 384 -7.58 -13.49 18.60
C ALA A 384 -7.67 -13.32 17.08
N GLY A 385 -7.62 -12.08 16.56
CA GLY A 385 -7.84 -11.76 15.15
C GLY A 385 -9.34 -11.60 14.84
N VAL A 386 -9.67 -11.40 13.57
CA VAL A 386 -11.05 -11.38 13.09
C VAL A 386 -11.30 -12.65 12.27
N TYR A 387 -12.21 -13.46 12.75
CA TYR A 387 -12.80 -14.58 12.04
C TYR A 387 -13.95 -14.06 11.19
N GLU A 388 -13.95 -14.42 9.92
CA GLU A 388 -14.97 -14.07 8.97
C GLU A 388 -15.53 -15.34 8.33
N TYR A 389 -16.85 -15.38 8.15
CA TYR A 389 -17.51 -16.36 7.30
C TYR A 389 -18.28 -15.65 6.20
N ASN A 390 -18.01 -16.02 4.95
CA ASN A 390 -18.73 -15.49 3.80
C ASN A 390 -19.86 -16.45 3.42
N SER A 391 -21.09 -15.99 3.62
CA SER A 391 -22.29 -16.78 3.39
C SER A 391 -22.62 -17.04 1.91
N ALA A 392 -22.03 -16.30 0.97
CA ALA A 392 -22.20 -16.56 -0.46
C ALA A 392 -21.35 -17.75 -0.92
N SER A 393 -20.08 -17.82 -0.48
CA SER A 393 -19.13 -18.86 -0.88
C SER A 393 -19.03 -20.04 0.10
N GLY A 394 -19.40 -19.85 1.36
CA GLY A 394 -19.13 -20.80 2.45
C GLY A 394 -17.70 -20.77 2.98
N SER A 395 -16.88 -19.83 2.51
CA SER A 395 -15.49 -19.74 2.94
C SER A 395 -15.37 -19.14 4.34
N LYS A 396 -14.42 -19.64 5.12
CA LYS A 396 -13.97 -19.06 6.39
C LYS A 396 -12.62 -18.40 6.18
N ALA A 397 -12.48 -17.17 6.67
CA ALA A 397 -11.21 -16.46 6.74
C ALA A 397 -10.88 -16.19 8.21
N HIS A 398 -9.59 -16.21 8.53
CA HIS A 398 -9.10 -15.76 9.83
C HIS A 398 -8.00 -14.72 9.60
N TYR A 399 -8.38 -13.46 9.75
CA TYR A 399 -7.46 -12.35 9.81
C TYR A 399 -6.80 -12.37 11.19
N ASN A 400 -5.70 -13.10 11.32
CA ASN A 400 -4.96 -13.08 12.57
C ASN A 400 -4.46 -11.65 12.87
N ARG A 401 -4.11 -11.41 14.13
CA ARG A 401 -3.58 -10.13 14.61
C ARG A 401 -2.53 -9.52 13.66
N ASP A 402 -1.59 -10.34 13.21
CA ASP A 402 -0.44 -9.88 12.42
C ASP A 402 -0.87 -9.45 11.00
N LEU A 403 -1.79 -10.20 10.38
CA LEU A 403 -2.39 -9.85 9.10
C LEU A 403 -3.21 -8.57 9.20
N LEU A 404 -3.94 -8.35 10.29
CA LEU A 404 -4.71 -7.11 10.49
C LEU A 404 -3.82 -5.88 10.69
N ASN A 405 -2.70 -6.02 11.40
CA ASN A 405 -1.72 -4.95 11.54
C ASN A 405 -1.07 -4.63 10.18
N GLU A 406 -0.70 -5.63 9.38
CA GLU A 406 -0.18 -5.42 8.01
C GLU A 406 -1.21 -4.75 7.10
N ILE A 407 -2.45 -5.23 7.09
CA ILE A 407 -3.53 -4.65 6.30
C ILE A 407 -3.70 -3.17 6.65
N THR A 408 -3.63 -2.82 7.94
CA THR A 408 -3.65 -1.43 8.38
C THR A 408 -2.47 -0.65 7.79
N MET A 409 -1.26 -1.23 7.77
CA MET A 409 -0.08 -0.63 7.12
C MET A 409 -0.28 -0.40 5.62
N SER A 410 -0.94 -1.31 4.91
CA SER A 410 -1.18 -1.18 3.48
C SER A 410 -2.07 0.02 3.10
N PHE A 411 -2.91 0.48 4.02
CA PHE A 411 -3.76 1.66 3.83
C PHE A 411 -3.15 2.94 4.41
N SER A 412 -2.13 2.82 5.27
CA SER A 412 -1.40 3.96 5.82
C SER A 412 -0.13 4.18 5.01
N GLU A 413 -0.11 5.23 4.19
CA GLU A 413 1.17 5.82 3.77
C GLU A 413 1.17 7.28 4.20
N LEU A 414 2.13 7.62 5.03
CA LEU A 414 2.32 8.96 5.56
C LEU A 414 3.36 9.70 4.73
N GLY A 415 3.03 10.90 4.27
CA GLY A 415 3.83 11.61 3.26
C GLY A 415 3.60 11.14 1.82
N SER A 416 2.44 10.54 1.54
CA SER A 416 2.09 9.95 0.25
C SER A 416 2.01 10.98 -0.89
N GLU A 417 2.71 10.67 -1.99
CA GLU A 417 2.45 11.27 -3.28
C GLU A 417 1.08 10.78 -3.78
N MET A 418 0.09 11.66 -3.77
CA MET A 418 -1.21 11.37 -4.38
C MET A 418 -1.11 11.51 -5.91
N SER A 419 -1.14 10.40 -6.66
CA SER A 419 -0.96 10.44 -8.12
C SER A 419 -2.26 10.71 -8.89
N LYS A 420 -2.12 11.26 -10.11
CA LYS A 420 -3.24 11.42 -11.04
C LYS A 420 -3.67 10.06 -11.57
N LYS A 421 -4.99 9.85 -11.63
CA LYS A 421 -5.66 8.65 -12.16
C LYS A 421 -5.21 8.20 -13.57
N THR A 422 -4.53 9.06 -14.33
CA THR A 422 -4.10 8.85 -15.73
C THR A 422 -2.59 8.85 -15.93
N GLY A 423 -1.79 8.84 -14.85
CA GLY A 423 -0.33 8.90 -14.89
C GLY A 423 0.20 10.34 -15.01
N GLY A 424 1.28 10.63 -14.29
CA GLY A 424 1.97 11.93 -14.24
C GLY A 424 2.16 12.45 -12.81
N GLN A 425 3.26 13.18 -12.58
CA GLN A 425 3.59 13.77 -11.28
C GLN A 425 2.66 14.95 -10.95
N ALA A 426 1.80 14.75 -9.98
CA ALA A 426 1.31 15.79 -9.10
C ALA A 426 1.50 15.27 -7.68
N VAL A 427 2.12 16.06 -6.80
CA VAL A 427 2.35 15.71 -5.40
C VAL A 427 1.46 16.63 -4.58
N LYS A 428 0.38 16.11 -4.02
CA LYS A 428 -0.34 16.78 -2.93
C LYS A 428 -0.24 15.90 -1.70
N ASP A 429 0.57 16.33 -0.74
CA ASP A 429 0.66 15.70 0.57
C ASP A 429 -0.67 15.87 1.32
N LEU A 430 -1.37 14.77 1.55
CA LEU A 430 -2.63 14.75 2.32
C LEU A 430 -2.41 14.30 3.77
N GLY A 431 -1.24 13.76 4.09
CA GLY A 431 -0.92 13.30 5.43
C GLY A 431 -0.07 14.34 6.11
N ALA A 432 -0.70 15.29 6.82
CA ALA A 432 0.00 16.23 7.69
C ALA A 432 0.76 15.46 8.80
N THR A 433 1.93 14.95 8.45
CA THR A 433 2.91 14.40 9.37
C THR A 433 3.51 15.57 10.11
N GLU A 434 3.60 15.45 11.42
CA GLU A 434 4.49 16.31 12.16
C GLU A 434 5.85 15.63 12.11
N PHE A 435 6.64 16.09 11.15
CA PHE A 435 8.03 15.72 11.00
C PHE A 435 8.86 16.83 11.63
N ALA A 436 9.80 16.43 12.48
CA ALA A 436 10.74 17.34 13.11
C ALA A 436 12.12 16.71 13.07
N SER A 437 13.13 17.56 12.91
CA SER A 437 14.51 17.21 12.57
C SER A 437 14.75 16.94 11.09
N ALA A 438 16.00 17.01 10.64
CA ALA A 438 16.45 16.67 9.29
C ALA A 438 17.25 15.36 9.29
N ARG A 439 17.64 14.86 8.11
CA ARG A 439 17.98 13.44 7.88
C ARG A 439 19.49 13.28 7.96
N ASP A 440 20.03 12.45 8.86
CA ASP A 440 21.45 12.11 8.82
C ASP A 440 21.68 11.05 7.73
N ASP A 441 21.85 11.46 6.47
CA ASP A 441 22.11 10.55 5.36
C ASP A 441 23.62 10.29 5.11
N ASP A 442 24.45 10.66 6.08
CA ASP A 442 25.91 10.47 6.14
C ASP A 442 26.55 10.80 4.78
N ARG A 443 26.05 11.84 4.12
CA ARG A 443 26.59 12.24 2.82
C ARG A 443 27.99 12.82 2.98
N PRO A 444 28.89 12.58 2.00
CA PRO A 444 30.20 13.21 2.04
C PRO A 444 30.06 14.72 2.04
N ASP A 445 31.05 15.36 2.62
CA ASP A 445 31.22 16.79 2.51
C ASP A 445 31.33 17.21 1.04
N VAL A 446 30.76 18.37 0.73
CA VAL A 446 30.75 18.93 -0.61
C VAL A 446 31.52 20.25 -0.66
N ILE A 447 32.34 20.45 -1.69
CA ILE A 447 32.81 21.78 -2.11
C ILE A 447 32.08 22.17 -3.39
N ASP A 448 31.27 23.22 -3.34
CA ASP A 448 30.69 23.86 -4.52
C ASP A 448 31.71 24.83 -5.13
N LEU A 449 31.98 24.64 -6.42
CA LEU A 449 32.96 25.42 -7.18
C LEU A 449 32.39 26.74 -7.74
N GLY A 450 31.10 27.01 -7.52
CA GLY A 450 30.41 28.23 -7.95
C GLY A 450 30.09 28.29 -9.45
N ASN A 451 30.29 27.17 -10.16
CA ASN A 451 30.05 27.00 -11.59
C ASN A 451 29.02 25.88 -11.89
N GLY A 452 28.32 25.39 -10.86
CA GLY A 452 27.39 24.26 -10.96
C GLY A 452 28.05 22.88 -10.83
N ARG A 453 29.35 22.82 -10.51
CA ARG A 453 30.08 21.59 -10.17
C ARG A 453 30.39 21.51 -8.68
N THR A 454 30.45 20.28 -8.19
CA THR A 454 30.73 19.96 -6.78
C THR A 454 31.88 18.95 -6.66
N ILE A 455 32.55 18.95 -5.52
CA ILE A 455 33.49 17.91 -5.08
C ILE A 455 32.92 17.23 -3.85
N PRO A 456 32.64 15.93 -3.87
CA PRO A 456 32.61 15.09 -5.06
C PRO A 456 31.45 15.49 -5.99
N PHE A 457 31.55 15.14 -7.27
CA PHE A 457 30.53 15.38 -8.27
C PHE A 457 29.32 14.45 -8.07
N ASN A 458 29.58 13.20 -7.67
CA ASN A 458 28.58 12.24 -7.21
C ASN A 458 28.89 11.81 -5.77
N ALA A 459 27.88 11.83 -4.90
CA ALA A 459 28.04 11.61 -3.47
C ALA A 459 28.41 10.18 -3.07
N ARG A 460 28.21 9.18 -3.93
CA ARG A 460 28.51 7.77 -3.65
C ARG A 460 29.01 7.06 -4.90
N PRO A 461 29.91 6.06 -4.77
CA PRO A 461 30.46 5.52 -3.53
C PRO A 461 31.64 6.31 -2.94
N ASN A 462 32.03 7.44 -3.56
CA ASN A 462 33.16 8.25 -3.10
C ASN A 462 32.85 8.98 -1.79
N GLU A 463 33.80 8.98 -0.87
CA GLU A 463 33.71 9.74 0.39
C GLU A 463 34.67 10.92 0.34
N PHE A 464 34.23 12.07 0.86
CA PHE A 464 35.02 13.27 1.00
C PHE A 464 34.70 13.86 2.38
N THR A 465 35.72 14.10 3.20
CA THR A 465 35.54 14.62 4.56
C THR A 465 36.62 15.65 4.87
N MET A 466 36.23 16.91 4.96
CA MET A 466 37.08 18.01 5.38
C MET A 466 37.43 17.86 6.87
N THR A 467 38.71 17.62 7.16
CA THR A 467 39.18 17.47 8.53
C THR A 467 39.55 18.81 9.16
N LYS A 468 39.92 19.80 8.35
CA LYS A 468 40.39 21.10 8.83
C LYS A 468 40.26 22.19 7.78
N VAL A 469 39.91 23.40 8.22
CA VAL A 469 39.83 24.62 7.41
C VAL A 469 40.69 25.70 8.07
N VAL A 470 41.63 26.27 7.33
CA VAL A 470 42.43 27.43 7.76
C VAL A 470 42.04 28.64 6.93
N LYS A 471 41.64 29.73 7.59
CA LYS A 471 41.24 30.97 6.93
C LYS A 471 41.61 32.17 7.79
N ASP A 472 42.14 33.23 7.16
CA ASP A 472 42.56 34.47 7.84
C ASP A 472 43.49 34.22 9.05
N GLY A 473 44.38 33.23 8.93
CA GLY A 473 45.33 32.85 9.99
C GLY A 473 44.71 32.08 11.16
N LYS A 474 43.41 31.75 11.11
CA LYS A 474 42.72 30.94 12.11
C LYS A 474 42.49 29.52 11.60
N THR A 475 42.63 28.55 12.50
CA THR A 475 42.39 27.14 12.23
C THR A 475 41.06 26.71 12.83
N TYR A 476 40.25 26.02 12.03
CA TYR A 476 38.98 25.42 12.40
C TYR A 476 39.06 23.92 12.11
N GLU A 477 39.04 23.09 13.15
CA GLU A 477 38.88 21.64 13.01
C GLU A 477 37.47 21.31 12.48
N ALA A 478 37.31 20.17 11.80
CA ALA A 478 36.12 19.75 11.06
C ALA A 478 34.78 20.18 11.67
N ALA A 479 34.45 19.68 12.87
CA ALA A 479 33.17 19.96 13.52
C ALA A 479 32.97 21.45 13.85
N LYS A 480 34.04 22.17 14.21
CA LYS A 480 33.98 23.61 14.46
C LYS A 480 33.83 24.40 13.18
N ALA A 481 34.46 23.97 12.08
CA ALA A 481 34.35 24.65 10.79
C ALA A 481 32.91 24.68 10.31
N PHE A 482 32.19 23.56 10.41
CA PHE A 482 30.79 23.38 10.00
C PHE A 482 29.78 23.64 11.11
N SER A 483 30.15 24.38 12.15
CA SER A 483 29.19 24.85 13.16
C SER A 483 28.65 26.23 12.80
N GLU A 484 27.37 26.49 13.05
CA GLU A 484 26.83 27.86 12.94
C GLU A 484 27.43 28.79 14.02
N TYR A 485 27.73 28.24 15.19
CA TYR A 485 28.25 28.96 16.35
C TYR A 485 29.45 28.26 16.99
N ILE A 486 30.40 29.07 17.45
CA ILE A 486 31.53 28.65 18.26
C ILE A 486 31.12 28.75 19.74
N VAL A 487 30.95 27.59 20.37
CA VAL A 487 30.56 27.44 21.78
C VAL A 487 31.77 27.66 22.69
N ALA A 488 31.57 28.38 23.80
CA ALA A 488 32.60 28.58 24.82
C ALA A 488 32.87 27.29 25.62
N ASP A 489 34.07 27.14 26.18
CA ASP A 489 34.48 25.91 26.89
C ASP A 489 33.57 25.55 28.09
N ASN A 490 32.90 26.53 28.69
CA ASN A 490 31.96 26.31 29.79
C ASN A 490 30.55 25.92 29.32
N GLU A 491 30.30 25.89 28.00
CA GLU A 491 29.00 25.69 27.35
C GLU A 491 27.89 26.59 27.91
N MET A 492 28.20 27.85 28.24
CA MET A 492 27.21 28.83 28.71
C MET A 492 27.21 30.11 27.87
N SER A 493 27.81 30.07 26.68
CA SER A 493 27.69 31.11 25.66
C SER A 493 28.19 30.60 24.31
N ALA A 494 27.79 31.27 23.23
CA ALA A 494 28.31 31.00 21.90
C ALA A 494 28.44 32.30 21.08
N THR A 495 29.33 32.29 20.10
CA THR A 495 29.52 33.39 19.14
C THR A 495 29.35 32.89 17.72
N LYS A 496 28.88 33.75 16.80
CA LYS A 496 28.67 33.34 15.40
C LYS A 496 29.99 32.90 14.77
N ASN A 497 29.99 31.74 14.12
CA ASN A 497 31.15 31.26 13.37
C ASN A 497 31.36 32.15 12.12
N PRO A 498 32.52 32.78 11.92
CA PRO A 498 32.77 33.62 10.74
C PRO A 498 32.85 32.85 9.42
N LEU A 499 33.00 31.52 9.46
CA LEU A 499 32.95 30.68 8.25
C LEU A 499 31.52 30.41 7.79
N PHE A 500 30.54 30.45 8.69
CA PHE A 500 29.15 30.10 8.41
C PHE A 500 28.53 31.02 7.34
N LYS A 501 27.81 30.41 6.41
CA LYS A 501 27.09 31.09 5.33
C LYS A 501 25.60 30.84 5.36
N SER A 502 25.18 29.60 5.54
CA SER A 502 23.78 29.20 5.43
C SER A 502 23.53 27.87 6.11
N THR A 503 22.26 27.63 6.43
CA THR A 503 21.73 26.29 6.69
C THR A 503 20.73 25.98 5.57
N SER A 504 20.81 24.80 4.97
CA SER A 504 19.87 24.31 3.95
C SER A 504 19.29 22.97 4.37
N GLU A 505 18.06 22.66 3.98
CA GLU A 505 17.40 21.35 4.25
C GLU A 505 17.21 20.99 5.74
N GLY A 506 17.74 21.78 6.68
CA GLY A 506 17.53 21.68 8.13
C GLY A 506 18.82 21.40 8.91
N ASP A 507 19.70 20.62 8.31
CA ASP A 507 20.90 19.98 8.87
C ASP A 507 22.20 20.33 8.12
N TYR A 508 22.12 20.75 6.86
CA TYR A 508 23.32 21.07 6.10
C TYR A 508 23.86 22.46 6.41
N VAL A 509 25.09 22.51 6.91
CA VAL A 509 25.81 23.75 7.15
C VAL A 509 26.71 24.10 5.98
N GLY A 510 26.45 25.27 5.40
CA GLY A 510 27.25 25.91 4.36
C GLY A 510 28.32 26.84 4.97
N ILE A 511 29.56 26.74 4.48
CA ILE A 511 30.69 27.60 4.90
C ILE A 511 31.37 28.27 3.71
N GLY A 512 31.94 29.46 3.91
CA GLY A 512 32.67 30.19 2.86
C GLY A 512 34.15 29.81 2.80
N LEU A 513 34.59 29.25 1.68
CA LEU A 513 35.95 28.70 1.49
C LEU A 513 36.90 29.59 0.68
N ALA A 514 36.46 30.77 0.24
CA ALA A 514 37.32 31.71 -0.48
C ALA A 514 38.61 32.01 0.30
N ASN A 515 39.76 31.85 -0.36
CA ASN A 515 41.12 31.99 0.20
C ASN A 515 41.42 31.10 1.42
N ALA A 516 40.68 30.00 1.60
CA ALA A 516 40.96 29.04 2.67
C ALA A 516 41.98 27.98 2.23
N THR A 517 42.59 27.33 3.21
CA THR A 517 43.30 26.07 3.05
C THR A 517 42.47 24.96 3.69
N ILE A 518 42.25 23.87 2.97
CA ILE A 518 41.43 22.72 3.40
C ILE A 518 42.33 21.50 3.48
N GLU A 519 42.27 20.78 4.59
CA GLU A 519 42.74 19.39 4.66
C GLU A 519 41.52 18.47 4.67
N ALA A 520 41.54 17.42 3.86
CA ALA A 520 40.43 16.49 3.73
C ALA A 520 40.93 15.06 3.60
N ASN A 521 40.18 14.12 4.18
CA ASN A 521 40.28 12.71 3.88
C ASN A 521 39.36 12.41 2.70
N VAL A 522 39.90 11.77 1.67
CA VAL A 522 39.13 11.35 0.49
C VAL A 522 39.27 9.86 0.31
N LYS A 523 38.16 9.20 0.01
CA LYS A 523 38.11 7.78 -0.31
C LYS A 523 37.45 7.67 -1.67
N LEU A 524 38.29 7.47 -2.68
CA LEU A 524 37.84 7.47 -4.07
C LEU A 524 37.77 6.05 -4.58
N GLN A 525 36.71 5.76 -5.30
CA GLN A 525 36.59 4.54 -6.06
C GLN A 525 37.57 4.59 -7.22
N VAL A 526 38.40 3.56 -7.34
CA VAL A 526 39.36 3.40 -8.43
C VAL A 526 39.32 1.96 -8.90
N PHE A 527 39.80 1.67 -10.10
CA PHE A 527 40.03 0.28 -10.49
C PHE A 527 41.33 -0.24 -9.87
N ASP A 528 41.24 -1.40 -9.23
CA ASP A 528 42.40 -2.16 -8.79
C ASP A 528 43.16 -2.72 -10.02
N GLU A 529 44.45 -2.43 -10.13
CA GLU A 529 45.26 -2.84 -11.29
C GLU A 529 45.50 -4.36 -11.35
N ALA A 530 45.36 -5.09 -10.23
CA ALA A 530 45.55 -6.53 -10.22
C ALA A 530 44.32 -7.29 -10.72
N THR A 531 43.12 -6.81 -10.35
CA THR A 531 41.84 -7.52 -10.57
C THR A 531 40.95 -6.84 -11.61
N GLY A 532 41.13 -5.54 -11.85
CA GLY A 532 40.26 -4.73 -12.70
C GLY A 532 38.88 -4.48 -12.09
N TYR A 533 38.70 -4.74 -10.80
CA TYR A 533 37.48 -4.43 -10.05
C TYR A 533 37.58 -3.04 -9.40
N PRO A 534 36.45 -2.33 -9.24
CA PRO A 534 36.40 -1.14 -8.42
C PRO A 534 36.77 -1.47 -6.97
N THR A 535 37.63 -0.64 -6.39
CA THR A 535 38.04 -0.66 -4.98
C THR A 535 38.10 0.75 -4.44
N MET A 536 37.93 0.90 -3.13
CA MET A 536 38.01 2.20 -2.46
C MET A 536 39.43 2.48 -2.01
N LYS A 537 39.99 3.63 -2.41
CA LYS A 537 41.33 4.07 -2.02
C LYS A 537 41.27 5.34 -1.19
N SER A 538 41.72 5.24 0.05
CA SER A 538 41.83 6.38 0.97
C SER A 538 43.12 7.17 0.74
N SER A 539 43.03 8.49 0.86
CA SER A 539 44.17 9.40 0.94
C SER A 539 43.80 10.67 1.71
N THR A 540 44.80 11.43 2.14
CA THR A 540 44.61 12.77 2.70
C THR A 540 45.12 13.77 1.69
N ILE A 541 44.31 14.77 1.37
CA ILE A 541 44.64 15.84 0.44
C ILE A 541 44.65 17.19 1.15
N LYS A 542 45.42 18.13 0.60
CA LYS A 542 45.46 19.52 1.02
C LYS A 542 45.16 20.42 -0.17
N ILE A 543 44.07 21.19 -0.09
CA ILE A 543 43.66 22.15 -1.10
C ILE A 543 43.91 23.55 -0.55
N ASP A 544 44.96 24.22 -1.04
CA ASP A 544 45.33 25.56 -0.60
C ASP A 544 44.94 26.61 -1.66
N PHE A 545 43.79 27.27 -1.47
CA PHE A 545 43.31 28.28 -2.42
C PHE A 545 44.08 29.61 -2.30
N ALA A 546 44.78 29.84 -1.19
CA ALA A 546 45.61 31.03 -0.99
C ALA A 546 47.02 30.83 -1.58
N ASN A 547 47.59 29.64 -1.43
CA ASN A 547 48.90 29.26 -1.97
C ASN A 547 48.77 27.98 -2.82
N PRO A 548 48.31 28.10 -4.08
CA PRO A 548 47.99 26.94 -4.91
C PRO A 548 49.16 25.95 -5.02
N PRO A 549 48.93 24.64 -4.86
CA PRO A 549 49.93 23.64 -5.18
C PRO A 549 50.27 23.66 -6.67
N ALA A 550 51.49 23.24 -7.00
CA ALA A 550 51.97 23.22 -8.38
C ALA A 550 51.29 22.15 -9.23
N ASP A 551 50.98 21.00 -8.64
CA ASP A 551 50.35 19.87 -9.32
C ASP A 551 48.84 19.86 -9.07
N PRO A 552 48.02 19.54 -10.09
CA PRO A 552 46.58 19.31 -9.91
C PRO A 552 46.31 18.18 -8.92
N ILE A 553 45.29 18.35 -8.08
CA ILE A 553 44.93 17.40 -7.02
C ILE A 553 43.82 16.49 -7.53
N LEU A 554 43.97 15.17 -7.46
CA LEU A 554 42.86 14.24 -7.68
C LEU A 554 41.85 14.41 -6.53
N VAL A 555 40.65 14.88 -6.86
CA VAL A 555 39.61 15.20 -5.87
C VAL A 555 38.40 14.30 -5.97
N ASP A 556 38.17 13.66 -7.12
CA ASP A 556 37.02 12.80 -7.34
C ASP A 556 37.24 11.80 -8.49
N THR A 557 36.38 10.79 -8.56
CA THR A 557 36.30 9.84 -9.68
C THR A 557 34.84 9.53 -10.03
N LEU A 558 34.56 9.22 -11.30
CA LEU A 558 33.20 8.90 -11.73
C LEU A 558 33.18 7.75 -12.71
N MET A 559 32.43 6.68 -12.40
CA MET A 559 32.24 5.56 -13.34
C MET A 559 31.64 6.07 -14.65
N ALA A 560 32.33 5.80 -15.77
CA ALA A 560 31.91 6.25 -17.10
C ALA A 560 31.25 5.12 -17.90
N ASP A 561 31.85 3.93 -17.86
CA ASP A 561 31.34 2.71 -18.50
C ASP A 561 31.98 1.51 -17.79
N ALA A 562 31.23 0.89 -16.88
CA ALA A 562 31.72 -0.23 -16.09
C ALA A 562 32.07 -1.46 -16.94
N ALA A 563 31.27 -1.75 -17.97
CA ALA A 563 31.53 -2.88 -18.87
C ALA A 563 32.88 -2.73 -19.60
N LYS A 564 33.25 -1.50 -19.95
CA LYS A 564 34.58 -1.17 -20.52
C LYS A 564 35.66 -0.87 -19.48
N ARG A 565 35.33 -0.86 -18.19
CA ARG A 565 36.21 -0.40 -17.09
C ARG A 565 36.75 1.00 -17.34
N GLU A 566 35.87 1.90 -17.73
CA GLU A 566 36.15 3.33 -17.93
C GLU A 566 35.66 4.15 -16.75
N MET A 567 36.49 5.06 -16.28
CA MET A 567 36.21 5.98 -15.19
C MET A 567 36.82 7.34 -15.49
N TYR A 568 36.12 8.43 -15.17
CA TYR A 568 36.70 9.76 -15.16
C TYR A 568 37.51 9.96 -13.89
N GLU A 569 38.73 10.44 -14.04
CA GLU A 569 39.49 11.03 -12.94
C GLU A 569 39.36 12.54 -12.99
N ILE A 570 38.98 13.11 -11.86
CA ILE A 570 38.64 14.52 -11.74
C ILE A 570 39.69 15.19 -10.88
N HIS A 571 40.39 16.16 -11.46
CA HIS A 571 41.45 16.91 -10.80
C HIS A 571 41.06 18.38 -10.63
N LEU A 572 41.50 18.95 -9.51
CA LEU A 572 41.41 20.38 -9.25
C LEU A 572 42.79 21.01 -9.41
N ASP A 573 42.96 21.79 -10.48
CA ASP A 573 44.11 22.66 -10.67
C ASP A 573 43.78 24.04 -10.07
N VAL A 574 44.23 24.23 -8.84
CA VAL A 574 43.95 25.45 -8.06
C VAL A 574 44.66 26.68 -8.66
N GLY A 575 45.87 26.49 -9.21
CA GLY A 575 46.68 27.57 -9.77
C GLY A 575 46.09 28.09 -11.08
N ALA A 576 45.67 27.18 -11.96
CA ALA A 576 44.99 27.51 -13.21
C ALA A 576 43.50 27.86 -13.03
N LYS A 577 42.93 27.60 -11.84
CA LYS A 577 41.49 27.73 -11.54
C LYS A 577 40.64 26.84 -12.46
N GLN A 578 41.12 25.62 -12.69
CA GLN A 578 40.51 24.66 -13.59
C GLN A 578 40.11 23.39 -12.84
N TRP A 579 38.88 22.97 -13.12
CA TRP A 579 38.39 21.62 -12.94
C TRP A 579 38.71 20.84 -14.20
N THR A 580 39.53 19.80 -14.10
CA THR A 580 39.86 18.95 -15.25
C THR A 580 39.35 17.54 -15.03
N TYR A 581 38.92 16.89 -16.10
CA TYR A 581 38.47 15.51 -16.03
C TYR A 581 39.01 14.72 -17.22
N GLN A 582 39.60 13.57 -16.93
CA GLN A 582 40.20 12.68 -17.92
C GLN A 582 39.58 11.30 -17.77
N LYS A 583 39.01 10.78 -18.85
CA LYS A 583 38.58 9.40 -18.89
C LYS A 583 39.79 8.47 -18.94
N ILE A 584 39.83 7.52 -18.04
CA ILE A 584 40.81 6.43 -17.95
C ILE A 584 40.08 5.12 -18.24
N ARG A 585 40.69 4.25 -19.06
CA ARG A 585 40.25 2.88 -19.30
C ARG A 585 41.28 1.91 -18.76
N MET A 586 40.81 0.84 -18.12
CA MET A 586 41.66 -0.27 -17.70
C MET A 586 41.74 -1.34 -18.79
N GLU A 587 42.92 -1.51 -19.38
CA GLU A 587 43.17 -2.50 -20.42
C GLU A 587 43.88 -3.72 -19.85
N LYS A 588 43.24 -4.89 -19.99
CA LYS A 588 43.80 -6.16 -19.53
C LYS A 588 45.07 -6.50 -20.31
N GLN A 589 46.14 -6.80 -19.58
CA GLN A 589 47.45 -7.15 -20.09
C GLN A 589 47.59 -8.67 -20.20
N SER A 590 48.65 -9.13 -20.87
CA SER A 590 48.94 -10.56 -21.09
C SER A 590 49.24 -11.33 -19.80
N ASP A 591 49.67 -10.64 -18.73
CA ASP A 591 49.89 -11.22 -17.40
C ASP A 591 48.60 -11.31 -16.56
N GLY A 592 47.46 -10.90 -17.12
CA GLY A 592 46.15 -10.92 -16.46
C GLY A 592 45.83 -9.66 -15.64
N LYS A 593 46.80 -8.77 -15.42
CA LYS A 593 46.61 -7.48 -14.73
C LYS A 593 46.03 -6.44 -15.68
N TYR A 594 45.77 -5.24 -15.18
CA TYR A 594 45.24 -4.13 -15.94
C TYR A 594 46.18 -2.94 -15.94
N ALA A 595 46.36 -2.33 -17.10
CA ALA A 595 47.08 -1.07 -17.26
C ALA A 595 46.12 0.08 -17.55
N ARG A 596 46.51 1.28 -17.13
CA ARG A 596 45.71 2.49 -17.25
C ARG A 596 46.00 3.20 -18.57
N VAL A 597 44.95 3.53 -19.33
CA VAL A 597 45.07 4.23 -20.63
C VAL A 597 44.13 5.43 -20.65
N LYS A 598 44.64 6.61 -21.08
CA LYS A 598 43.81 7.80 -21.29
C LYS A 598 42.96 7.63 -22.55
N VAL A 599 41.66 7.88 -22.43
CA VAL A 599 40.70 7.77 -23.54
C VAL A 599 40.08 9.13 -23.82
N GLY A 600 40.12 9.55 -25.09
CA GLY A 600 39.56 10.84 -25.51
C GLY A 600 40.34 12.04 -25.00
N ALA A 601 39.83 13.24 -25.29
CA ALA A 601 40.44 14.49 -24.85
C ALA A 601 40.10 14.78 -23.38
N GLU A 602 41.02 15.45 -22.69
CA GLU A 602 40.81 16.01 -21.36
C GLU A 602 39.77 17.14 -21.43
N GLY A 603 38.76 17.09 -20.58
CA GLY A 603 37.80 18.17 -20.40
C GLY A 603 38.29 19.17 -19.35
N LYS A 604 37.92 20.45 -19.53
CA LYS A 604 38.32 21.55 -18.64
C LYS A 604 37.17 22.51 -18.43
N GLU A 605 36.93 22.87 -17.18
CA GLU A 605 35.94 23.87 -16.77
C GLU A 605 36.60 24.85 -15.81
N ALA A 606 36.36 26.15 -15.99
CA ALA A 606 36.86 27.16 -15.07
C ALA A 606 35.95 27.23 -13.83
N PHE A 607 36.52 27.54 -12.68
CA PHE A 607 35.77 27.87 -11.47
C PHE A 607 36.22 29.22 -10.87
N ASP A 608 35.42 29.78 -9.97
CA ASP A 608 35.71 31.06 -9.32
C ASP A 608 36.12 30.84 -7.86
N PRO A 609 37.41 30.97 -7.50
CA PRO A 609 37.88 30.80 -6.13
C PRO A 609 37.20 31.73 -5.11
N ALA A 610 36.61 32.84 -5.54
CA ALA A 610 35.91 33.77 -4.65
C ALA A 610 34.50 33.27 -4.26
N LYS A 611 33.94 32.31 -4.99
CA LYS A 611 32.57 31.79 -4.79
C LYS A 611 32.52 30.42 -4.12
N LEU A 612 33.67 29.89 -3.72
CA LEU A 612 33.77 28.56 -3.12
C LEU A 612 32.99 28.47 -1.82
N THR A 613 32.14 27.45 -1.72
CA THR A 613 31.45 27.10 -0.48
C THR A 613 31.62 25.64 -0.15
N GLY A 614 31.79 25.33 1.13
CA GLY A 614 31.73 23.96 1.65
C GLY A 614 30.33 23.70 2.17
N LYS A 615 29.82 22.48 2.04
CA LYS A 615 28.56 22.02 2.61
C LYS A 615 28.83 20.70 3.33
N ARG A 616 28.35 20.58 4.56
CA ARG A 616 28.40 19.36 5.36
C ARG A 616 27.03 19.12 5.95
N GLU A 617 26.54 17.89 5.88
CA GLU A 617 25.42 17.45 6.70
C GLU A 617 25.89 17.36 8.15
N THR A 618 25.17 18.02 9.06
CA THR A 618 25.51 17.98 10.48
C THR A 618 24.39 17.30 11.23
N SER A 619 24.72 16.32 12.07
CA SER A 619 23.80 15.72 13.04
C SER A 619 23.48 16.69 14.20
N LEU A 620 23.35 17.99 13.92
CA LEU A 620 23.16 19.07 14.89
C LEU A 620 22.05 20.01 14.42
N ASP A 621 20.84 19.46 14.37
CA ASP A 621 19.64 20.20 14.04
C ASP A 621 19.38 21.38 14.98
N ASN A 622 18.95 22.50 14.40
CA ASN A 622 18.55 23.65 15.17
C ASN A 622 17.36 23.28 16.08
N PRO A 623 17.47 23.39 17.42
CA PRO A 623 16.39 23.03 18.32
C PRO A 623 15.05 23.72 18.06
N ALA A 624 15.03 24.88 17.40
CA ALA A 624 13.80 25.53 16.99
C ALA A 624 12.93 24.68 16.03
N THR A 625 13.51 23.73 15.28
CA THR A 625 12.80 22.87 14.32
C THR A 625 12.06 21.72 15.02
N TYR A 626 12.64 21.14 16.09
CA TYR A 626 12.06 19.98 16.77
C TYR A 626 11.51 20.26 18.17
N LEU A 627 11.91 21.31 18.86
CA LEU A 627 11.39 21.62 20.20
C LEU A 627 9.88 21.87 20.24
N PRO A 628 9.22 22.47 19.22
CA PRO A 628 7.76 22.55 19.20
C PRO A 628 7.12 21.15 19.28
N PHE A 629 7.65 20.18 18.54
CA PHE A 629 7.20 18.80 18.56
C PHE A 629 7.44 18.16 19.94
N VAL A 630 8.66 18.26 20.48
CA VAL A 630 9.02 17.71 21.80
C VAL A 630 8.11 18.28 22.89
N ASN A 631 7.93 19.60 22.92
CA ASN A 631 7.06 20.27 23.88
C ASN A 631 5.61 19.83 23.73
N ASP A 632 5.10 19.72 22.50
CA ASP A 632 3.73 19.28 22.25
C ASP A 632 3.52 17.81 22.65
N ALA A 633 4.45 16.90 22.34
CA ALA A 633 4.39 15.50 22.76
C ALA A 633 4.39 15.37 24.29
N MET A 634 5.24 16.14 24.99
CA MET A 634 5.27 16.16 26.45
C MET A 634 4.00 16.74 27.09
N ARG A 635 3.38 17.77 26.47
CA ARG A 635 2.15 18.40 26.98
C ARG A 635 0.90 17.59 26.68
N THR A 636 0.79 17.06 25.46
CA THR A 636 -0.42 16.38 25.01
C THR A 636 -0.42 14.90 25.39
N GLY A 637 0.75 14.31 25.65
CA GLY A 637 0.91 12.88 25.83
C GLY A 637 0.74 12.07 24.55
N ARG A 638 0.60 12.72 23.39
CA ARG A 638 0.45 12.05 22.10
C ARG A 638 1.68 11.20 21.83
N ASN A 639 1.46 9.94 21.47
CA ASN A 639 2.55 9.06 21.14
C ASN A 639 3.30 9.57 19.90
N ALA A 640 4.59 9.33 19.91
CA ALA A 640 5.50 9.67 18.85
C ALA A 640 6.56 8.58 18.74
N THR A 641 7.28 8.61 17.64
CA THR A 641 8.41 7.75 17.37
C THR A 641 9.65 8.60 17.18
N ALA A 642 10.79 8.00 17.51
CA ALA A 642 12.09 8.59 17.27
C ALA A 642 13.01 7.51 16.74
N GLU A 643 13.89 7.90 15.81
CA GLU A 643 15.07 7.10 15.52
C GLU A 643 16.15 7.41 16.56
N THR A 644 16.65 6.36 17.21
CA THR A 644 17.63 6.49 18.30
C THR A 644 18.78 5.49 18.17
N ALA A 645 18.91 4.85 17.00
CA ALA A 645 19.91 3.83 16.73
C ALA A 645 20.84 4.31 15.62
N ASP A 646 22.15 4.10 15.79
CA ASP A 646 23.15 4.42 14.77
C ASP A 646 23.39 3.18 13.87
N GLY A 647 23.37 3.36 12.54
CA GLY A 647 23.83 2.36 11.57
C GLY A 647 22.83 1.99 10.45
N SER A 648 23.25 1.05 9.59
CA SER A 648 22.55 0.64 8.36
C SER A 648 21.14 0.06 8.55
N GLY A 649 20.83 -0.39 9.77
CA GLY A 649 19.48 -0.74 10.20
C GLY A 649 18.82 0.46 10.85
N VAL A 650 18.18 1.32 10.05
CA VAL A 650 17.35 2.43 10.54
C VAL A 650 16.14 1.83 11.25
N TRP A 651 16.08 1.92 12.59
CA TRP A 651 15.00 1.30 13.39
C TRP A 651 14.25 2.34 14.22
N ASN A 652 13.19 2.89 13.64
CA ASN A 652 12.27 3.81 14.32
C ASN A 652 11.48 3.09 15.41
N GLY A 653 11.54 3.61 16.63
CA GLY A 653 10.82 3.05 17.76
C GLY A 653 9.90 4.06 18.41
N ARG A 654 8.77 3.59 18.94
CA ARG A 654 7.94 4.42 19.82
C ARG A 654 8.75 4.97 20.97
N ILE A 655 8.58 6.26 21.23
CA ILE A 655 9.13 6.92 22.40
C ILE A 655 8.46 6.31 23.64
N ARG A 656 9.27 5.74 24.51
CA ARG A 656 8.89 5.25 25.84
C ARG A 656 8.98 6.37 26.87
N ASN A 657 10.06 7.13 26.81
CA ASN A 657 10.29 8.27 27.69
C ASN A 657 10.88 9.44 26.92
N LEU A 658 10.37 10.63 27.20
CA LEU A 658 10.88 11.91 26.71
C LEU A 658 11.11 12.84 27.89
N GLY A 659 12.35 13.30 28.07
CA GLY A 659 12.70 14.22 29.14
C GLY A 659 13.31 15.50 28.58
N MET A 660 12.91 16.63 29.14
CA MET A 660 13.59 17.90 28.95
C MET A 660 14.10 18.36 30.31
N THR A 661 15.42 18.34 30.47
CA THR A 661 16.09 18.60 31.74
C THR A 661 16.89 19.89 31.66
N LEU A 662 16.58 20.85 32.52
CA LEU A 662 17.44 22.01 32.71
C LEU A 662 18.69 21.59 33.50
N GLU A 663 19.84 21.49 32.83
CA GLU A 663 21.11 21.14 33.48
C GLU A 663 21.73 22.32 34.21
N LYS A 664 21.68 23.51 33.56
CA LYS A 664 22.29 24.73 34.09
C LYS A 664 21.61 25.98 33.52
N ARG A 665 21.45 27.01 34.34
CA ARG A 665 21.00 28.35 33.96
C ARG A 665 22.01 29.36 34.50
N GLU A 666 22.58 30.19 33.63
CA GLU A 666 23.59 31.21 33.99
C GLU A 666 23.38 32.46 33.13
N GLY A 667 23.11 33.60 33.76
CA GLY A 667 22.77 34.83 33.04
C GLY A 667 21.52 34.65 32.17
N ASP A 668 21.69 34.91 30.88
CA ASP A 668 20.65 34.77 29.85
C ASP A 668 20.78 33.46 29.07
N TRP A 669 21.56 32.50 29.56
CA TRP A 669 21.75 31.21 28.91
C TRP A 669 21.25 30.06 29.77
N GLU A 670 20.68 29.06 29.09
CA GLU A 670 20.34 27.77 29.64
C GLU A 670 20.99 26.66 28.84
N ARG A 671 21.54 25.67 29.54
CA ARG A 671 21.91 24.38 28.96
C ARG A 671 20.84 23.36 29.31
N VAL A 672 20.24 22.80 28.26
CA VAL A 672 19.10 21.90 28.37
C VAL A 672 19.46 20.57 27.71
N ALA A 673 19.22 19.47 28.43
CA ALA A 673 19.31 18.11 27.89
C ALA A 673 17.92 17.64 27.44
N VAL A 674 17.88 16.96 26.31
CA VAL A 674 16.68 16.27 25.80
C VAL A 674 17.00 14.79 25.77
N ASN A 675 16.40 14.02 26.67
CA ASN A 675 16.71 12.59 26.84
C ASN A 675 15.57 11.76 26.28
N VAL A 676 15.89 10.87 25.35
CA VAL A 676 14.88 10.10 24.63
C VAL A 676 15.20 8.64 24.74
N SER A 677 14.21 7.90 25.24
CA SER A 677 14.21 6.45 25.21
C SER A 677 13.11 6.03 24.27
N ALA A 678 13.48 5.33 23.21
CA ALA A 678 12.56 4.72 22.27
C ALA A 678 12.61 3.17 22.41
N ARG A 679 11.83 2.49 21.58
CA ARG A 679 11.75 1.03 21.60
C ARG A 679 13.08 0.35 21.27
N TYR A 680 13.79 0.88 20.28
CA TYR A 680 15.00 0.27 19.68
C TYR A 680 16.31 0.90 20.10
N GLY A 681 16.26 1.89 21.00
CA GLY A 681 17.42 2.61 21.45
C GLY A 681 17.05 3.78 22.34
N GLY A 682 18.04 4.55 22.69
CA GLY A 682 17.84 5.83 23.34
C GLY A 682 19.01 6.73 23.01
N ASN A 683 18.73 8.01 22.84
CA ASN A 683 19.74 9.00 22.56
C ASN A 683 19.50 10.23 23.46
N ASN A 684 20.58 10.94 23.76
CA ASN A 684 20.57 12.10 24.63
C ASN A 684 21.10 13.31 23.86
N GLY A 685 20.21 14.24 23.58
CA GLY A 685 20.54 15.51 22.98
C GLY A 685 20.82 16.57 24.03
N ARG A 686 21.46 17.65 23.57
CA ARG A 686 21.75 18.81 24.39
C ARG A 686 21.80 20.05 23.53
N PHE A 687 21.32 21.17 24.06
CA PHE A 687 21.43 22.47 23.41
C PHE A 687 21.60 23.60 24.42
N LEU A 688 22.08 24.75 23.93
CA LEU A 688 22.01 26.03 24.61
C LEU A 688 20.81 26.82 24.12
N ALA A 689 20.06 27.43 25.03
CA ALA A 689 19.06 28.44 24.71
C ALA A 689 19.54 29.77 25.28
N HIS A 690 19.58 30.80 24.45
CA HIS A 690 19.66 32.17 24.94
C HIS A 690 18.25 32.70 25.15
N LEU A 691 18.08 33.47 26.21
CA LEU A 691 16.82 34.00 26.66
C LEU A 691 16.78 35.51 26.43
N ASP A 692 15.68 36.00 25.86
CA ASP A 692 15.43 37.42 25.79
C ASP A 692 15.17 38.02 27.19
N LYS A 693 15.02 39.34 27.25
CA LYS A 693 14.72 40.07 28.50
C LYS A 693 13.42 39.63 29.19
N THR A 694 12.52 38.94 28.48
CA THR A 694 11.28 38.36 28.98
C THR A 694 11.41 36.87 29.31
N GLY A 695 12.61 36.28 29.24
CA GLY A 695 12.87 34.87 29.55
C GLY A 695 12.41 33.88 28.48
N LYS A 696 12.07 34.35 27.27
CA LYS A 696 11.73 33.47 26.15
C LYS A 696 12.99 33.14 25.37
N PRO A 697 13.15 31.89 24.91
CA PRO A 697 14.21 31.58 23.97
C PRO A 697 14.07 32.40 22.69
N ASP A 698 15.11 33.14 22.32
CA ASP A 698 15.18 33.88 21.06
C ASP A 698 16.16 33.24 20.06
N PHE A 699 17.11 32.44 20.56
CA PHE A 699 17.94 31.58 19.71
C PHE A 699 18.47 30.33 20.44
N PHE A 700 18.88 29.33 19.66
CA PHE A 700 19.38 28.05 20.15
C PHE A 700 20.71 27.67 19.52
N VAL A 701 21.54 26.91 20.25
CA VAL A 701 22.79 26.32 19.76
C VAL A 701 22.80 24.82 20.07
N PRO A 702 22.68 23.94 19.06
CA PRO A 702 22.74 22.49 19.29
C PRO A 702 24.14 22.06 19.72
N LEU A 703 24.21 21.14 20.68
CA LEU A 703 25.44 20.53 21.20
C LEU A 703 25.49 19.02 20.94
N ALA A 704 24.33 18.36 20.99
CA ALA A 704 24.14 16.96 20.66
C ALA A 704 22.70 16.72 20.21
N MET A 705 22.49 15.80 19.26
CA MET A 705 21.17 15.46 18.74
C MET A 705 20.44 14.49 19.68
N PRO A 706 19.15 14.72 19.99
CA PRO A 706 18.37 13.80 20.82
C PRO A 706 17.77 12.61 20.07
N ALA A 707 17.70 12.68 18.76
CA ALA A 707 17.26 11.65 17.82
C ALA A 707 17.61 12.15 16.42
N ASP A 708 17.82 11.24 15.46
CA ASP A 708 18.01 11.62 14.06
C ASP A 708 16.75 12.32 13.53
N PHE A 709 15.57 11.71 13.77
CA PHE A 709 14.31 12.41 13.56
C PHE A 709 13.19 12.02 14.53
N TRP A 710 12.21 12.92 14.59
CA TRP A 710 10.99 12.79 15.35
C TRP A 710 9.84 12.67 14.40
N TRP A 711 8.92 11.78 14.75
CA TRP A 711 7.79 11.58 13.89
C TRP A 711 6.53 11.26 14.65
N ARG A 712 5.48 12.00 14.28
CA ARG A 712 4.11 11.77 14.72
C ARG A 712 3.18 11.83 13.52
N SER A 713 2.38 10.78 13.41
CA SER A 713 1.53 10.55 12.25
C SER A 713 0.10 10.94 12.54
N LYS A 714 -0.48 11.78 11.67
CA LYS A 714 -1.93 11.86 11.51
C LYS A 714 -2.33 10.85 10.45
N VAL A 715 -2.61 9.62 10.87
CA VAL A 715 -2.94 8.55 9.93
C VAL A 715 -4.34 8.81 9.37
N THR A 716 -4.41 9.06 8.07
CA THR A 716 -5.65 9.24 7.32
C THR A 716 -5.68 8.21 6.22
N PHE A 717 -6.73 7.39 6.21
CA PHE A 717 -6.83 6.24 5.30
C PHE A 717 -7.68 6.59 4.09
N ALA A 718 -7.10 7.32 3.12
CA ALA A 718 -7.84 7.92 2.01
C ALA A 718 -7.83 7.21 0.65
N PRO A 719 -8.94 6.56 0.21
CA PRO A 719 -9.09 6.12 -1.19
C PRO A 719 -9.03 7.20 -2.27
N GLU A 720 -9.58 8.39 -2.04
CA GLU A 720 -9.67 9.45 -3.06
C GLU A 720 -9.69 10.85 -2.43
N ALA A 721 -8.96 11.80 -3.01
CA ALA A 721 -9.13 13.23 -2.74
C ALA A 721 -8.81 14.05 -4.00
N GLU A 722 -9.68 15.00 -4.36
CA GLU A 722 -9.47 15.96 -5.46
C GLU A 722 -9.08 15.32 -6.82
N GLY A 723 -9.59 14.12 -7.12
CA GLY A 723 -9.25 13.40 -8.37
C GLY A 723 -7.89 12.69 -8.35
N LEU A 724 -7.28 12.57 -7.18
CA LEU A 724 -6.05 11.83 -6.93
C LEU A 724 -6.36 10.55 -6.13
N VAL A 725 -5.50 9.53 -6.25
CA VAL A 725 -5.60 8.24 -5.55
C VAL A 725 -4.34 8.00 -4.72
N ASN A 726 -4.48 7.32 -3.57
CA ASN A 726 -3.34 6.88 -2.78
C ASN A 726 -2.47 5.93 -3.60
N THR A 727 -1.25 6.35 -3.94
CA THR A 727 -0.34 5.63 -4.84
C THR A 727 0.11 4.31 -4.22
N THR A 728 0.54 4.29 -2.96
CA THR A 728 0.90 3.03 -2.27
C THR A 728 -0.30 2.10 -2.10
N GLY A 729 -1.48 2.62 -1.78
CA GLY A 729 -2.71 1.84 -1.75
C GLY A 729 -3.03 1.22 -3.12
N LEU A 730 -2.74 1.92 -4.22
CA LEU A 730 -2.92 1.43 -5.59
C LEU A 730 -1.84 0.42 -6.01
N GLU A 731 -0.57 0.70 -5.73
CA GLU A 731 0.61 -0.13 -6.01
C GLU A 731 0.59 -1.43 -5.20
N ARG A 732 0.24 -1.35 -3.91
CA ARG A 732 0.04 -2.48 -3.00
C ARG A 732 -1.32 -3.17 -3.16
N GLY A 733 -2.19 -2.65 -4.04
CA GLY A 733 -3.45 -3.30 -4.38
C GLY A 733 -4.59 -3.24 -3.37
N ALA A 734 -4.42 -2.40 -2.35
CA ALA A 734 -5.43 -2.07 -1.36
C ALA A 734 -6.56 -1.19 -1.94
N VAL A 735 -6.28 -0.49 -3.05
CA VAL A 735 -7.19 0.35 -3.83
C VAL A 735 -7.08 -0.05 -5.31
N THR A 736 -8.19 -0.03 -6.07
CA THR A 736 -8.16 -0.38 -7.51
C THR A 736 -8.89 0.67 -8.33
N VAL A 737 -8.42 0.93 -9.56
CA VAL A 737 -8.99 1.96 -10.45
C VAL A 737 -9.55 1.28 -11.71
N GLN A 738 -10.75 1.66 -12.13
CA GLN A 738 -11.33 1.34 -13.44
C GLN A 738 -11.75 2.65 -14.11
N GLY A 739 -11.08 3.01 -15.21
CA GLY A 739 -11.27 4.33 -15.84
C GLY A 739 -10.86 5.47 -14.90
N SER A 740 -11.75 6.43 -14.65
CA SER A 740 -11.53 7.54 -13.71
C SER A 740 -12.08 7.27 -12.30
N SER A 741 -12.51 6.04 -12.00
CA SER A 741 -13.21 5.69 -10.76
C SER A 741 -12.41 4.69 -9.92
N VAL A 742 -12.41 4.89 -8.60
CA VAL A 742 -11.86 3.93 -7.63
C VAL A 742 -12.92 2.86 -7.35
N HIS A 743 -12.57 1.57 -7.51
CA HIS A 743 -13.41 0.43 -7.11
C HIS A 743 -13.16 0.09 -5.64
N THR A 744 -14.18 0.28 -4.80
CA THR A 744 -14.08 0.29 -3.33
C THR A 744 -14.56 -0.99 -2.63
N ASP A 745 -14.95 -2.04 -3.35
CA ASP A 745 -15.66 -3.17 -2.73
C ASP A 745 -14.76 -3.98 -1.77
N ALA A 746 -13.49 -4.22 -2.15
CA ALA A 746 -12.50 -4.87 -1.28
C ALA A 746 -12.01 -3.94 -0.15
N LEU A 747 -12.00 -2.63 -0.40
CA LEU A 747 -11.59 -1.62 0.57
C LEU A 747 -12.65 -1.42 1.68
N SER A 748 -13.93 -1.31 1.30
CA SER A 748 -15.04 -1.16 2.25
C SER A 748 -15.12 -2.37 3.18
N ASP A 749 -14.98 -3.57 2.60
CA ASP A 749 -14.98 -4.82 3.34
C ASP A 749 -13.83 -4.89 4.36
N MET A 750 -12.63 -4.50 3.92
CA MET A 750 -11.45 -4.52 4.77
C MET A 750 -11.45 -3.45 5.87
N MET A 751 -11.97 -2.25 5.58
CA MET A 751 -12.13 -1.21 6.60
C MET A 751 -13.12 -1.63 7.69
N GLU A 752 -14.15 -2.41 7.34
CA GLU A 752 -15.07 -3.01 8.30
C GLU A 752 -14.40 -4.11 9.13
N VAL A 753 -13.54 -4.95 8.53
CA VAL A 753 -12.70 -5.93 9.26
C VAL A 753 -11.79 -5.23 10.26
N LEU A 754 -11.08 -4.18 9.84
CA LEU A 754 -10.19 -3.41 10.71
C LEU A 754 -10.96 -2.73 11.84
N HIS A 755 -12.12 -2.15 11.54
CA HIS A 755 -13.01 -1.60 12.55
C HIS A 755 -13.42 -2.65 13.59
N CYS A 756 -13.81 -3.85 13.14
CA CYS A 756 -14.10 -4.97 14.02
C CYS A 756 -12.90 -5.35 14.89
N ALA A 757 -11.70 -5.43 14.32
CA ALA A 757 -10.48 -5.74 15.05
C ALA A 757 -10.18 -4.71 16.15
N TYR A 758 -10.16 -3.42 15.81
CA TYR A 758 -9.84 -2.36 16.76
C TYR A 758 -10.90 -2.14 17.84
N ASN A 759 -12.12 -2.64 17.64
CA ASN A 759 -13.20 -2.61 18.62
C ASN A 759 -13.41 -3.96 19.32
N ASN A 760 -12.46 -4.90 19.18
CA ASN A 760 -12.49 -6.23 19.79
C ASN A 760 -13.79 -7.00 19.46
N ARG A 761 -14.17 -7.01 18.17
CA ARG A 761 -15.30 -7.76 17.59
C ARG A 761 -14.77 -8.86 16.67
N PRO A 762 -14.24 -9.96 17.23
CA PRO A 762 -13.45 -10.93 16.49
C PRO A 762 -14.27 -11.89 15.63
N TYR A 763 -15.60 -11.93 15.71
CA TYR A 763 -16.41 -12.90 14.97
C TYR A 763 -17.39 -12.21 14.05
N THR A 764 -17.26 -12.43 12.74
CA THR A 764 -18.04 -11.71 11.72
C THR A 764 -18.60 -12.63 10.62
N ILE A 765 -19.72 -12.24 10.04
CA ILE A 765 -20.34 -12.88 8.88
C ILE A 765 -20.57 -11.83 7.80
N MET A 766 -20.05 -12.07 6.59
CA MET A 766 -20.37 -11.30 5.40
C MET A 766 -21.58 -11.94 4.69
N HIS A 767 -22.70 -11.22 4.66
CA HIS A 767 -23.97 -11.68 4.10
C HIS A 767 -24.69 -10.56 3.35
N GLY A 768 -25.05 -10.82 2.08
CA GLY A 768 -25.79 -9.84 1.27
C GLY A 768 -25.07 -8.51 1.04
N GLY A 769 -23.74 -8.49 1.11
CA GLY A 769 -22.93 -7.26 1.00
C GLY A 769 -22.86 -6.44 2.29
N GLN A 770 -23.23 -7.01 3.45
CA GLN A 770 -23.14 -6.39 4.77
C GLN A 770 -22.41 -7.30 5.77
N ARG A 771 -21.65 -6.70 6.69
CA ARG A 771 -20.94 -7.40 7.76
C ARG A 771 -21.71 -7.36 9.08
N PHE A 772 -21.96 -8.53 9.63
CA PHE A 772 -22.55 -8.73 10.95
C PHE A 772 -21.48 -9.20 11.93
N PHE A 773 -21.55 -8.81 13.20
CA PHE A 773 -20.61 -9.26 14.25
C PHE A 773 -21.33 -10.00 15.38
N PHE A 774 -20.58 -10.84 16.09
CA PHE A 774 -21.05 -11.66 17.20
C PHE A 774 -20.10 -11.53 18.38
N ASP A 775 -20.65 -11.45 19.59
CA ASP A 775 -19.85 -11.26 20.82
C ASP A 775 -19.13 -12.54 21.25
N THR A 776 -19.62 -13.72 20.83
CA THR A 776 -19.04 -15.02 21.18
C THR A 776 -18.87 -15.92 19.96
N LYS A 777 -17.88 -16.81 20.05
CA LYS A 777 -17.58 -17.80 19.01
C LYS A 777 -18.74 -18.77 18.82
N GLU A 778 -19.42 -19.15 19.89
CA GLU A 778 -20.52 -20.12 19.88
C GLU A 778 -21.73 -19.57 19.12
N ALA A 779 -22.05 -18.29 19.30
CA ALA A 779 -23.13 -17.63 18.57
C ALA A 779 -22.81 -17.52 17.07
N TRP A 780 -21.55 -17.20 16.75
CA TRP A 780 -21.06 -17.15 15.37
C TRP A 780 -21.12 -18.52 14.68
N GLU A 781 -20.61 -19.59 15.32
CA GLU A 781 -20.64 -20.95 14.77
C GLU A 781 -22.07 -21.49 14.60
N ALA A 782 -22.97 -21.17 15.53
CA ALA A 782 -24.38 -21.55 15.43
C ALA A 782 -25.07 -20.90 14.21
N GLU A 783 -24.74 -19.65 13.89
CA GLU A 783 -25.31 -18.96 12.74
C GLU A 783 -24.71 -19.48 11.41
N ILE A 784 -23.40 -19.76 11.38
CA ILE A 784 -22.74 -20.44 10.25
C ILE A 784 -23.43 -21.76 9.92
N ALA A 785 -23.71 -22.59 10.94
CA ALA A 785 -24.35 -23.89 10.74
C ALA A 785 -25.73 -23.77 10.08
N LYS A 786 -26.52 -22.74 10.43
CA LYS A 786 -27.81 -22.47 9.77
C LYS A 786 -27.62 -22.08 8.31
N LEU A 787 -26.66 -21.21 8.02
CA LEU A 787 -26.36 -20.75 6.66
C LEU A 787 -25.86 -21.90 5.77
N ASP A 788 -25.00 -22.77 6.31
CA ASP A 788 -24.51 -23.97 5.61
C ASP A 788 -25.63 -24.98 5.36
N GLN A 789 -26.55 -25.18 6.31
CA GLN A 789 -27.73 -26.03 6.12
C GLN A 789 -28.66 -25.50 5.02
N LEU A 790 -28.88 -24.20 4.98
CA LEU A 790 -29.69 -23.56 3.93
C LEU A 790 -29.01 -23.67 2.56
N ARG A 791 -27.68 -23.51 2.49
CA ARG A 791 -26.91 -23.73 1.25
C ARG A 791 -26.97 -25.19 0.79
N ALA A 792 -26.85 -26.14 1.70
CA ALA A 792 -26.93 -27.57 1.40
C ALA A 792 -28.33 -28.01 0.95
N ALA A 793 -29.40 -27.45 1.55
CA ALA A 793 -30.78 -27.73 1.16
C ALA A 793 -31.13 -27.23 -0.25
N ILE A 794 -30.48 -26.16 -0.71
CA ILE A 794 -30.58 -25.67 -2.10
C ILE A 794 -29.85 -26.61 -3.07
N ALA A 795 -28.77 -27.27 -2.64
CA ALA A 795 -27.94 -28.14 -3.48
C ALA A 795 -28.48 -29.57 -3.69
N THR A 796 -29.27 -30.12 -2.75
CA THR A 796 -29.68 -31.56 -2.77
C THR A 796 -31.13 -31.85 -3.18
N GLY A 797 -31.99 -30.83 -3.34
CA GLY A 797 -33.33 -31.00 -3.91
C GLY A 797 -34.23 -32.10 -3.29
N THR A 798 -34.03 -32.51 -2.02
CA THR A 798 -34.77 -33.64 -1.41
C THR A 798 -35.18 -33.43 0.07
N GLY A 799 -36.41 -32.94 0.28
CA GLY A 799 -37.49 -33.57 1.07
C GLY A 799 -37.49 -33.70 2.61
N GLY A 800 -38.49 -33.04 3.25
CA GLY A 800 -39.44 -33.60 4.27
C GLY A 800 -39.07 -33.48 5.77
N GLY A 801 -39.96 -33.21 6.74
CA GLY A 801 -41.41 -32.95 6.79
C GLY A 801 -41.88 -32.86 8.27
N GLY A 802 -42.91 -32.05 8.57
CA GLY A 802 -43.46 -31.94 9.94
C GLY A 802 -44.59 -30.91 10.18
N GLY A 803 -45.74 -31.07 9.50
CA GLY A 803 -47.08 -30.80 10.03
C GLY A 803 -47.63 -29.36 10.12
N GLY A 804 -48.66 -29.05 9.31
CA GLY A 804 -49.63 -27.96 9.56
C GLY A 804 -50.04 -27.21 8.29
N GLY A 805 -51.18 -27.59 7.70
CA GLY A 805 -51.59 -27.17 6.36
C GLY A 805 -52.10 -25.74 6.20
N THR A 806 -51.85 -25.16 5.02
CA THR A 806 -52.83 -24.39 4.22
C THR A 806 -52.34 -24.31 2.77
N THR A 807 -53.30 -24.29 1.86
CA THR A 807 -53.27 -24.38 0.39
C THR A 807 -52.09 -23.72 -0.35
N VAL A 808 -51.49 -24.50 -1.25
CA VAL A 808 -50.50 -24.07 -2.26
C VAL A 808 -51.21 -23.22 -3.32
N ASN A 809 -50.72 -21.99 -3.56
CA ASN A 809 -51.03 -21.27 -4.79
C ASN A 809 -49.94 -21.60 -5.84
N PRO A 810 -50.28 -21.98 -7.07
CA PRO A 810 -49.32 -22.39 -8.10
C PRO A 810 -48.39 -21.24 -8.50
N ALA A 811 -47.14 -21.60 -8.82
CA ALA A 811 -46.05 -20.68 -9.15
C ALA A 811 -46.41 -19.71 -10.28
N ALA A 812 -46.03 -18.44 -10.12
CA ALA A 812 -46.16 -17.41 -11.15
C ALA A 812 -45.25 -17.73 -12.35
N GLU A 813 -45.82 -17.73 -13.56
CA GLU A 813 -45.08 -17.96 -14.80
C GLU A 813 -44.85 -16.61 -15.50
N LEU A 814 -43.58 -16.35 -15.88
CA LEU A 814 -43.13 -15.09 -16.44
C LEU A 814 -42.86 -15.27 -17.94
N ILE A 815 -43.65 -14.61 -18.77
CA ILE A 815 -43.39 -14.49 -20.21
C ILE A 815 -42.55 -13.22 -20.39
N LYS A 816 -41.28 -13.39 -20.77
CA LYS A 816 -40.39 -12.31 -21.17
C LYS A 816 -40.37 -12.21 -22.69
N VAL A 817 -40.57 -11.01 -23.21
CA VAL A 817 -40.25 -10.67 -24.58
C VAL A 817 -39.00 -9.80 -24.51
N ASP A 818 -37.85 -10.40 -24.81
CA ASP A 818 -36.56 -9.71 -24.81
C ASP A 818 -36.49 -8.67 -25.94
N ALA A 819 -35.91 -7.51 -25.65
CA ALA A 819 -35.53 -6.40 -26.53
C ALA A 819 -36.31 -6.30 -27.84
N ALA A 820 -37.45 -5.61 -27.78
CA ALA A 820 -38.27 -5.29 -28.94
C ALA A 820 -38.21 -3.78 -29.24
N LYS A 821 -38.34 -3.43 -30.53
CA LYS A 821 -38.50 -2.04 -30.96
C LYS A 821 -39.95 -1.74 -31.34
N VAL A 822 -40.46 -0.56 -30.99
CA VAL A 822 -41.70 0.01 -31.55
C VAL A 822 -41.38 1.41 -32.09
N ASN A 823 -41.82 1.74 -33.31
CA ASN A 823 -41.58 3.07 -33.85
C ASN A 823 -42.58 4.09 -33.27
N ALA A 824 -42.32 5.38 -33.50
CA ALA A 824 -43.24 6.44 -33.11
C ALA A 824 -44.60 6.31 -33.83
N ASN A 825 -45.68 6.33 -33.06
CA ASN A 825 -47.07 6.09 -33.41
C ASN A 825 -47.41 4.69 -33.94
N ASP A 826 -46.49 3.72 -33.78
CA ASP A 826 -46.75 2.31 -34.07
C ASP A 826 -47.18 1.55 -32.81
N LEU A 827 -47.86 0.42 -33.01
CA LEU A 827 -48.37 -0.44 -31.94
C LEU A 827 -47.85 -1.87 -32.11
N LYS A 828 -47.30 -2.45 -31.04
CA LYS A 828 -46.98 -3.88 -30.97
C LYS A 828 -47.91 -4.58 -30.00
N THR A 829 -48.51 -5.69 -30.42
CA THR A 829 -49.49 -6.43 -29.61
C THR A 829 -49.05 -7.85 -29.31
N PHE A 830 -49.44 -8.33 -28.14
CA PHE A 830 -49.16 -9.63 -27.57
C PHE A 830 -50.45 -10.19 -26.99
N ASN A 831 -50.66 -11.50 -27.04
CA ASN A 831 -51.83 -12.12 -26.45
C ASN A 831 -51.40 -13.19 -25.44
N VAL A 832 -52.09 -13.23 -24.32
CA VAL A 832 -51.83 -14.17 -23.22
C VAL A 832 -53.13 -14.81 -22.77
N THR A 833 -53.14 -16.13 -22.62
CA THR A 833 -54.24 -16.86 -21.99
C THR A 833 -53.83 -17.26 -20.58
N VAL A 834 -54.67 -16.95 -19.62
CA VAL A 834 -54.44 -17.25 -18.21
C VAL A 834 -54.99 -18.64 -17.92
N GLU A 835 -54.22 -19.48 -17.23
CA GLU A 835 -54.53 -20.89 -17.00
C GLU A 835 -54.95 -21.19 -15.55
N ALA A 836 -54.81 -20.25 -14.61
CA ALA A 836 -55.39 -20.33 -13.28
C ALA A 836 -55.93 -18.97 -12.81
N ASP A 837 -56.74 -18.96 -11.75
CA ASP A 837 -57.24 -17.72 -11.15
C ASP A 837 -56.12 -17.02 -10.35
N GLY A 838 -56.06 -15.69 -10.38
CA GLY A 838 -55.05 -14.91 -9.64
C GLY A 838 -54.78 -13.53 -10.22
N LYS A 839 -53.55 -13.00 -10.01
CA LYS A 839 -53.14 -11.67 -10.50
C LYS A 839 -52.23 -11.75 -11.71
N LEU A 840 -52.61 -11.10 -12.81
CA LEU A 840 -51.80 -10.86 -14.00
C LEU A 840 -51.12 -9.50 -13.89
N VAL A 841 -49.80 -9.48 -13.94
CA VAL A 841 -48.96 -8.29 -13.90
C VAL A 841 -48.28 -8.11 -15.24
N VAL A 842 -48.39 -6.94 -15.83
CA VAL A 842 -47.76 -6.60 -17.10
C VAL A 842 -46.86 -5.40 -16.86
N ALA A 843 -45.56 -5.55 -17.11
CA ALA A 843 -44.56 -4.52 -16.92
C ALA A 843 -43.79 -4.24 -18.21
N LEU A 844 -43.55 -2.97 -18.50
CA LEU A 844 -42.88 -2.45 -19.67
C LEU A 844 -41.69 -1.62 -19.23
N ASP A 845 -40.48 -2.04 -19.61
CA ASP A 845 -39.23 -1.34 -19.32
C ASP A 845 -38.72 -0.69 -20.59
N THR A 846 -38.73 0.64 -20.64
CA THR A 846 -38.36 1.42 -21.84
C THR A 846 -36.95 1.98 -21.65
N ASP A 847 -35.96 1.30 -22.22
CA ASP A 847 -34.54 1.65 -22.07
C ASP A 847 -34.20 3.02 -22.70
N ALA A 848 -34.93 3.38 -23.77
CA ALA A 848 -34.88 4.69 -24.42
C ALA A 848 -36.14 4.92 -25.27
N GLY A 849 -36.68 6.16 -25.25
CA GLY A 849 -37.88 6.53 -25.99
C GLY A 849 -39.04 6.94 -25.08
N ASP A 850 -40.27 6.78 -25.55
CA ASP A 850 -41.52 7.07 -24.83
C ASP A 850 -42.60 6.11 -25.37
N ALA A 851 -42.92 5.07 -24.61
CA ALA A 851 -43.87 4.03 -24.99
C ALA A 851 -44.73 3.58 -23.81
N ASP A 852 -46.04 3.47 -24.05
CA ASP A 852 -47.03 3.17 -23.03
C ASP A 852 -47.64 1.77 -23.21
N LEU A 853 -48.09 1.19 -22.10
CA LEU A 853 -48.71 -0.12 -22.02
C LEU A 853 -50.25 -0.05 -21.94
N TYR A 854 -50.91 -0.93 -22.69
CA TYR A 854 -52.37 -1.10 -22.73
C TYR A 854 -52.72 -2.58 -22.61
N VAL A 855 -53.66 -2.94 -21.74
CA VAL A 855 -54.12 -4.33 -21.56
C VAL A 855 -55.63 -4.38 -21.66
N LYS A 856 -56.15 -5.37 -22.39
CA LYS A 856 -57.59 -5.58 -22.59
C LYS A 856 -57.92 -7.07 -22.57
N LYS A 857 -59.02 -7.46 -21.94
CA LYS A 857 -59.58 -8.81 -22.00
C LYS A 857 -60.13 -9.10 -23.40
N GLY A 858 -59.83 -10.27 -23.93
CA GLY A 858 -60.05 -10.65 -25.33
C GLY A 858 -59.02 -10.00 -26.26
N GLU A 859 -59.37 -9.81 -27.53
CA GLU A 859 -58.46 -9.25 -28.54
C GLU A 859 -58.57 -7.72 -28.69
N GLY A 860 -57.54 -7.12 -29.31
CA GLY A 860 -57.56 -5.75 -29.83
C GLY A 860 -57.20 -4.66 -28.82
N ALA A 861 -56.21 -4.91 -27.94
CA ALA A 861 -55.70 -3.86 -27.05
C ALA A 861 -55.00 -2.75 -27.85
N GLY A 862 -55.21 -1.49 -27.45
CA GLY A 862 -54.54 -0.33 -28.04
C GLY A 862 -54.98 1.01 -27.42
N PRO A 863 -54.46 2.15 -27.92
CA PRO A 863 -54.63 3.46 -27.28
C PRO A 863 -56.07 3.91 -27.04
N ASN A 864 -57.00 3.41 -27.87
CA ASN A 864 -58.42 3.73 -27.82
C ASN A 864 -59.30 2.54 -27.37
N ALA A 865 -58.69 1.42 -26.96
CA ALA A 865 -59.39 0.20 -26.58
C ALA A 865 -58.58 -0.60 -25.55
N TYR A 866 -58.81 -0.33 -24.25
CA TYR A 866 -58.11 -0.98 -23.14
C TYR A 866 -59.01 -1.11 -21.90
N ASP A 867 -58.69 -2.09 -21.06
CA ASP A 867 -59.27 -2.24 -19.71
C ASP A 867 -58.32 -1.69 -18.63
N ALA A 868 -57.01 -1.68 -18.88
CA ALA A 868 -55.99 -1.03 -18.05
C ALA A 868 -54.89 -0.38 -18.92
N LYS A 869 -54.39 0.79 -18.52
CA LYS A 869 -53.31 1.54 -19.20
C LYS A 869 -52.32 2.11 -18.17
N SER A 870 -51.03 2.15 -18.49
CA SER A 870 -50.00 2.89 -17.74
C SER A 870 -50.03 4.40 -18.03
N TRP A 871 -49.46 5.25 -17.16
CA TRP A 871 -49.62 6.71 -17.21
C TRP A 871 -48.30 7.50 -17.15
N GLU A 872 -47.16 6.83 -17.12
CA GLU A 872 -45.88 7.51 -17.01
C GLU A 872 -45.47 8.10 -18.37
N THR A 873 -44.76 9.22 -18.36
CA THR A 873 -44.39 9.98 -19.57
C THR A 873 -42.88 10.07 -19.78
N ASP A 874 -42.12 9.27 -19.02
CA ASP A 874 -40.67 9.17 -19.05
C ASP A 874 -40.21 7.69 -19.14
N THR A 875 -38.91 7.42 -19.07
CA THR A 875 -38.35 6.06 -19.22
C THR A 875 -38.48 5.18 -17.96
N SER A 876 -39.36 5.54 -17.03
CA SER A 876 -39.59 4.73 -15.82
C SER A 876 -40.35 3.43 -16.15
N LEU A 877 -40.18 2.42 -15.29
CA LEU A 877 -40.82 1.11 -15.48
C LEU A 877 -42.35 1.24 -15.34
N ASP A 878 -43.05 1.06 -16.44
CA ASP A 878 -44.50 1.04 -16.48
C ASP A 878 -45.04 -0.31 -16.01
N LYS A 879 -46.02 -0.33 -15.11
CA LYS A 879 -46.56 -1.58 -14.53
C LYS A 879 -48.07 -1.54 -14.31
N LEU A 880 -48.76 -2.58 -14.79
CA LEU A 880 -50.19 -2.81 -14.60
C LEU A 880 -50.46 -4.16 -13.92
N GLU A 881 -51.45 -4.21 -13.03
CA GLU A 881 -51.90 -5.43 -12.37
C GLU A 881 -53.41 -5.62 -12.51
N LEU A 882 -53.83 -6.81 -12.92
CA LEU A 882 -55.23 -7.18 -13.15
C LEU A 882 -55.57 -8.48 -12.40
N ASP A 883 -56.78 -8.56 -11.83
CA ASP A 883 -57.33 -9.82 -11.33
C ASP A 883 -57.94 -10.62 -12.50
N VAL A 884 -57.49 -11.86 -12.67
CA VAL A 884 -57.77 -12.70 -13.85
C VAL A 884 -58.26 -14.09 -13.44
N LYS A 885 -59.00 -14.77 -14.31
CA LYS A 885 -59.47 -16.14 -14.10
C LYS A 885 -58.94 -17.13 -15.14
N ALA A 886 -58.90 -18.40 -14.75
CA ALA A 886 -58.50 -19.51 -15.59
C ALA A 886 -59.35 -19.59 -16.87
N GLY A 887 -58.69 -19.75 -18.02
CA GLY A 887 -59.28 -19.82 -19.35
C GLY A 887 -59.50 -18.45 -20.02
N GLU A 888 -59.21 -17.34 -19.36
CA GLU A 888 -59.39 -16.00 -19.94
C GLU A 888 -58.19 -15.56 -20.78
N THR A 889 -58.45 -14.99 -21.96
CA THR A 889 -57.40 -14.41 -22.82
C THR A 889 -57.37 -12.89 -22.69
N TYR A 890 -56.18 -12.31 -22.69
CA TYR A 890 -55.91 -10.89 -22.62
C TYR A 890 -54.96 -10.48 -23.74
N SER A 891 -55.28 -9.38 -24.42
CA SER A 891 -54.41 -8.69 -25.38
C SER A 891 -53.66 -7.56 -24.67
N ILE A 892 -52.38 -7.45 -24.95
CA ILE A 892 -51.44 -6.49 -24.38
C ILE A 892 -50.81 -5.73 -25.54
N ALA A 893 -50.81 -4.41 -25.48
CA ALA A 893 -50.28 -3.56 -26.53
C ALA A 893 -49.28 -2.55 -25.97
N VAL A 894 -48.18 -2.37 -26.67
CA VAL A 894 -47.15 -1.37 -26.41
C VAL A 894 -47.19 -0.36 -27.54
N HIS A 895 -47.53 0.89 -27.22
CA HIS A 895 -47.65 1.98 -28.18
C HIS A 895 -46.48 2.95 -28.02
N GLY A 896 -45.66 3.12 -29.05
CA GLY A 896 -44.58 4.10 -29.01
C GLY A 896 -45.11 5.50 -29.29
N TYR A 897 -45.21 6.39 -28.32
CA TYR A 897 -45.41 7.82 -28.60
C TYR A 897 -44.15 8.44 -29.21
N LYS A 898 -42.98 7.85 -28.91
CA LYS A 898 -41.72 7.98 -29.66
C LYS A 898 -41.17 6.59 -30.00
N ALA A 899 -40.23 6.54 -30.94
CA ALA A 899 -39.54 5.30 -31.26
C ALA A 899 -38.77 4.82 -30.02
N SER A 900 -39.03 3.59 -29.60
CA SER A 900 -38.62 3.08 -28.30
C SER A 900 -38.10 1.65 -28.38
N ASP A 901 -36.99 1.41 -27.68
CA ASP A 901 -36.48 0.08 -27.40
C ASP A 901 -36.98 -0.33 -26.01
N PHE A 902 -37.63 -1.50 -25.92
CA PHE A 902 -38.31 -1.91 -24.70
C PHE A 902 -38.22 -3.41 -24.43
N ASN A 903 -38.37 -3.76 -23.15
CA ASN A 903 -38.56 -5.12 -22.68
C ASN A 903 -39.97 -5.24 -22.07
N LEU A 904 -40.74 -6.25 -22.49
CA LEU A 904 -42.08 -6.49 -21.97
C LEU A 904 -42.10 -7.77 -21.14
N MET A 905 -42.62 -7.66 -19.92
CA MET A 905 -42.71 -8.76 -18.95
C MET A 905 -44.17 -8.97 -18.52
N VAL A 906 -44.68 -10.19 -18.72
CA VAL A 906 -46.03 -10.58 -18.30
C VAL A 906 -45.93 -11.69 -17.27
N THR A 907 -46.45 -11.47 -16.07
CA THR A 907 -46.42 -12.44 -14.96
C THR A 907 -47.85 -12.77 -14.56
N GLY A 908 -48.25 -14.04 -14.57
CA GLY A 908 -49.61 -14.41 -14.14
C GLY A 908 -49.66 -15.73 -13.37
N PRO A 909 -50.84 -16.10 -12.83
CA PRO A 909 -51.12 -17.38 -12.18
C PRO A 909 -51.16 -18.49 -13.24
N LYS A 910 -50.01 -18.77 -13.85
CA LYS A 910 -49.82 -19.62 -15.04
C LYS A 910 -50.45 -19.01 -16.29
N VAL A 911 -49.63 -18.71 -17.29
CA VAL A 911 -50.04 -17.98 -18.50
C VAL A 911 -49.37 -18.57 -19.73
N THR A 912 -50.12 -18.78 -20.81
CA THR A 912 -49.58 -19.21 -22.10
C THR A 912 -49.75 -18.10 -23.13
N GLY A 913 -48.65 -17.65 -23.71
CA GLY A 913 -48.64 -16.62 -24.76
C GLY A 913 -48.29 -17.22 -26.11
N THR A 914 -49.10 -16.93 -27.12
CA THR A 914 -48.74 -17.15 -28.53
C THR A 914 -48.17 -15.83 -29.04
N GLY A 915 -46.84 -15.77 -29.22
CA GLY A 915 -46.20 -14.65 -29.91
C GLY A 915 -46.75 -14.55 -31.33
N GLY A 916 -47.59 -13.55 -31.58
CA GLY A 916 -48.14 -13.25 -32.90
C GLY A 916 -47.07 -12.68 -33.83
N GLY A 917 -46.72 -13.48 -34.84
CA GLY A 917 -46.07 -13.17 -36.12
C GLY A 917 -45.36 -11.83 -36.37
N GLY A 918 -44.06 -11.91 -36.70
CA GLY A 918 -43.45 -11.02 -37.70
C GLY A 918 -41.94 -10.76 -37.59
N THR A 919 -41.16 -11.60 -38.28
CA THR A 919 -39.75 -11.47 -38.75
C THR A 919 -38.62 -11.99 -37.84
N THR A 920 -38.28 -13.27 -38.05
CA THR A 920 -36.99 -13.91 -37.74
C THR A 920 -35.90 -13.44 -38.71
N SER A 921 -34.67 -13.29 -38.21
CA SER A 921 -33.48 -13.41 -39.05
C SER A 921 -33.38 -14.89 -39.49
N ASP A 922 -33.54 -15.15 -40.78
CA ASP A 922 -33.56 -16.48 -41.42
C ASP A 922 -32.18 -17.18 -41.47
N LEU A 923 -31.46 -17.23 -40.34
CA LEU A 923 -30.17 -17.92 -40.22
C LEU A 923 -30.30 -19.18 -39.36
N VAL A 924 -29.59 -20.24 -39.74
CA VAL A 924 -29.67 -21.56 -39.09
C VAL A 924 -29.01 -21.48 -37.71
N ASN A 925 -29.73 -21.86 -36.65
CA ASN A 925 -29.16 -22.13 -35.33
C ASN A 925 -29.79 -23.40 -34.74
N VAL A 926 -29.09 -24.52 -34.87
CA VAL A 926 -29.54 -25.85 -34.43
C VAL A 926 -28.63 -26.32 -33.30
N LYS A 927 -29.22 -26.67 -32.16
CA LYS A 927 -28.53 -27.38 -31.08
C LYS A 927 -29.15 -28.75 -30.89
N LYS A 928 -28.32 -29.80 -30.88
CA LYS A 928 -28.75 -31.19 -30.72
C LYS A 928 -27.81 -31.95 -29.79
N SER A 929 -28.39 -32.47 -28.72
CA SER A 929 -27.71 -33.38 -27.80
C SER A 929 -28.18 -34.81 -28.02
N GLY A 930 -27.30 -35.79 -27.76
CA GLY A 930 -27.60 -37.21 -27.93
C GLY A 930 -26.52 -38.14 -27.39
N SER A 931 -26.72 -39.44 -27.60
CA SER A 931 -25.76 -40.50 -27.27
C SER A 931 -25.76 -41.56 -28.35
N VAL A 932 -24.57 -42.08 -28.69
CA VAL A 932 -24.37 -43.16 -29.65
C VAL A 932 -23.61 -44.30 -28.99
N ALA A 933 -24.09 -45.54 -29.15
CA ALA A 933 -23.31 -46.71 -28.76
C ALA A 933 -22.16 -46.98 -29.74
N LYS A 934 -21.24 -47.88 -29.37
CA LYS A 934 -20.14 -48.28 -30.25
C LYS A 934 -20.67 -48.87 -31.56
N ASN A 935 -20.18 -48.33 -32.68
CA ASN A 935 -20.58 -48.54 -34.06
C ASN A 935 -22.00 -48.07 -34.44
N GLU A 936 -22.70 -47.36 -33.56
CA GLU A 936 -24.00 -46.78 -33.87
C GLU A 936 -23.86 -45.51 -34.71
N LEU A 937 -24.87 -45.21 -35.52
CA LEU A 937 -24.94 -44.04 -36.39
C LEU A 937 -26.23 -43.30 -36.10
N GLN A 938 -26.13 -42.02 -35.76
CA GLN A 938 -27.28 -41.16 -35.56
C GLN A 938 -27.28 -40.05 -36.61
N LYS A 939 -28.27 -40.07 -37.51
CA LYS A 939 -28.50 -39.01 -38.50
C LYS A 939 -29.43 -37.95 -37.91
N LEU A 940 -29.09 -36.68 -38.13
CA LEU A 940 -29.97 -35.56 -37.81
C LEU A 940 -30.92 -35.30 -38.99
N GLU A 941 -31.99 -34.56 -38.72
CA GLU A 941 -32.89 -34.08 -39.78
C GLU A 941 -32.13 -33.19 -40.79
N THR A 942 -32.50 -33.29 -42.06
CA THR A 942 -31.87 -32.51 -43.13
C THR A 942 -32.12 -31.02 -42.94
N ILE A 943 -31.05 -30.23 -42.90
CA ILE A 943 -31.11 -28.78 -42.75
C ILE A 943 -31.23 -28.15 -44.14
N GLU A 944 -32.30 -27.43 -44.41
CA GLU A 944 -32.42 -26.62 -45.62
C GLU A 944 -31.94 -25.19 -45.34
N VAL A 945 -30.89 -24.77 -46.05
CA VAL A 945 -30.22 -23.50 -45.84
C VAL A 945 -31.08 -22.36 -46.40
N LYS A 946 -31.29 -21.31 -45.60
CA LYS A 946 -32.24 -20.23 -45.93
C LYS A 946 -31.59 -18.93 -46.43
N ALA A 947 -30.27 -18.79 -46.31
CA ALA A 947 -29.46 -17.72 -46.88
C ALA A 947 -28.07 -18.23 -47.33
N ASP A 948 -27.38 -17.51 -48.20
CA ASP A 948 -25.99 -17.86 -48.59
C ASP A 948 -25.04 -17.58 -47.41
N GLY A 949 -24.04 -18.45 -47.18
CA GLY A 949 -23.09 -18.26 -46.08
C GLY A 949 -22.25 -19.49 -45.78
N VAL A 950 -21.82 -19.64 -44.53
CA VAL A 950 -21.04 -20.79 -44.04
C VAL A 950 -21.72 -21.36 -42.81
N LEU A 951 -22.05 -22.64 -42.81
CA LEU A 951 -22.47 -23.33 -41.60
C LEU A 951 -21.26 -23.75 -40.80
N LYS A 952 -21.27 -23.47 -39.50
CA LYS A 952 -20.26 -23.87 -38.54
C LYS A 952 -20.83 -24.94 -37.61
N PHE A 953 -20.08 -26.01 -37.46
CA PHE A 953 -20.43 -27.16 -36.63
C PHE A 953 -19.45 -27.23 -35.47
N LYS A 954 -19.97 -27.33 -34.24
CA LYS A 954 -19.18 -27.56 -33.03
C LYS A 954 -19.84 -28.65 -32.22
N MET A 955 -19.16 -29.79 -32.10
CA MET A 955 -19.56 -30.93 -31.30
C MET A 955 -18.63 -31.06 -30.10
N SER A 956 -19.20 -31.30 -28.92
CA SER A 956 -18.49 -31.67 -27.71
C SER A 956 -19.15 -32.88 -27.07
N GLY A 957 -18.44 -33.63 -26.23
CA GLY A 957 -19.05 -34.77 -25.56
C GLY A 957 -18.05 -35.69 -24.88
N THR A 958 -18.51 -36.88 -24.50
CA THR A 958 -17.69 -37.91 -23.86
C THR A 958 -17.54 -39.13 -24.77
N GLY A 959 -16.44 -39.88 -24.66
CA GLY A 959 -16.17 -41.01 -25.55
C GLY A 959 -15.61 -40.58 -26.90
N ASP A 960 -15.76 -41.43 -27.92
CA ASP A 960 -15.25 -41.23 -29.27
C ASP A 960 -16.40 -41.25 -30.29
N ALA A 961 -16.95 -40.07 -30.59
CA ALA A 961 -18.02 -39.87 -31.55
C ALA A 961 -17.64 -38.83 -32.62
N ASP A 962 -17.82 -39.20 -33.88
CA ASP A 962 -17.33 -38.43 -35.02
C ASP A 962 -18.46 -37.85 -35.86
N LEU A 963 -18.28 -36.61 -36.30
CA LEU A 963 -19.17 -35.82 -37.12
C LEU A 963 -18.89 -36.02 -38.61
N TYR A 964 -19.95 -36.32 -39.35
CA TYR A 964 -19.97 -36.38 -40.80
C TYR A 964 -21.04 -35.44 -41.32
N VAL A 965 -20.67 -34.57 -42.26
CA VAL A 965 -21.60 -33.63 -42.91
C VAL A 965 -21.51 -33.79 -44.42
N LYS A 966 -22.66 -33.83 -45.10
CA LYS A 966 -22.76 -33.86 -46.57
C LYS A 966 -23.73 -32.81 -47.07
N LYS A 967 -23.32 -32.05 -48.08
CA LYS A 967 -24.15 -31.09 -48.81
C LYS A 967 -24.78 -31.74 -50.03
N ASN A 968 -26.08 -31.51 -50.23
CA ASN A 968 -26.87 -31.93 -51.40
C ASN A 968 -26.70 -33.42 -51.77
N GLY A 969 -26.70 -34.29 -50.76
CA GLY A 969 -26.57 -35.74 -50.91
C GLY A 969 -26.67 -36.45 -49.57
N GLU A 970 -26.79 -37.77 -49.59
CA GLU A 970 -26.88 -38.56 -48.36
C GLU A 970 -25.51 -38.71 -47.69
N VAL A 971 -25.47 -38.50 -46.37
CA VAL A 971 -24.26 -38.64 -45.56
C VAL A 971 -24.06 -40.10 -45.13
N SER A 972 -22.82 -40.59 -45.27
CA SER A 972 -22.42 -41.92 -44.84
C SER A 972 -20.94 -41.97 -44.45
N LYS A 973 -20.49 -43.07 -43.83
CA LYS A 973 -19.06 -43.31 -43.53
C LYS A 973 -18.16 -43.54 -44.75
N SER A 974 -18.71 -43.48 -45.96
CA SER A 974 -17.97 -43.50 -47.24
C SER A 974 -18.23 -42.24 -48.10
N SER A 975 -19.14 -41.33 -47.69
CA SER A 975 -19.54 -40.13 -48.43
C SER A 975 -19.85 -38.96 -47.50
N TRP A 976 -18.91 -38.03 -47.40
CA TRP A 976 -19.02 -36.77 -46.63
C TRP A 976 -18.28 -35.63 -47.36
N ASP A 977 -18.57 -34.40 -46.95
CA ASP A 977 -17.84 -33.18 -47.37
C ASP A 977 -17.02 -32.61 -46.19
N VAL A 978 -17.51 -32.77 -44.95
CA VAL A 978 -16.78 -32.38 -43.73
C VAL A 978 -16.76 -33.55 -42.75
N ARG A 979 -15.54 -33.91 -42.34
CA ARG A 979 -15.25 -34.83 -41.23
C ARG A 979 -13.93 -34.39 -40.58
N PRO A 980 -13.96 -33.76 -39.41
CA PRO A 980 -12.75 -33.37 -38.67
C PRO A 980 -12.10 -34.64 -38.10
N TYR A 981 -10.88 -35.00 -38.53
CA TYR A 981 -10.18 -36.21 -38.05
C TYR A 981 -9.54 -35.97 -36.66
N ALA A 982 -10.35 -35.72 -35.62
CA ALA A 982 -9.87 -35.53 -34.25
C ALA A 982 -10.13 -36.80 -33.40
N ASP A 983 -9.27 -37.08 -32.43
CA ASP A 983 -9.50 -38.18 -31.48
C ASP A 983 -10.49 -37.71 -30.38
N GLY A 984 -11.61 -38.42 -30.20
CA GLY A 984 -12.64 -38.10 -29.20
C GLY A 984 -13.77 -37.19 -29.69
N SER A 985 -14.86 -37.07 -28.94
CA SER A 985 -16.11 -36.38 -29.38
C SER A 985 -16.06 -34.85 -29.51
N ALA A 986 -14.88 -34.23 -29.46
CA ALA A 986 -14.70 -32.77 -29.56
C ALA A 986 -14.31 -32.38 -30.99
N GLU A 987 -15.32 -32.19 -31.86
CA GLU A 987 -15.11 -31.96 -33.27
C GLU A 987 -15.66 -30.61 -33.76
N THR A 988 -14.95 -29.96 -34.68
CA THR A 988 -15.40 -28.71 -35.30
C THR A 988 -15.22 -28.74 -36.81
N GLY A 989 -16.20 -28.23 -37.55
CA GLY A 989 -16.14 -28.15 -39.01
C GLY A 989 -16.86 -26.93 -39.57
N GLU A 990 -16.55 -26.56 -40.81
CA GLU A 990 -17.23 -25.47 -41.52
C GLU A 990 -17.62 -25.93 -42.94
N LEU A 991 -18.81 -25.55 -43.41
CA LEU A 991 -19.33 -25.92 -44.74
C LEU A 991 -19.95 -24.69 -45.43
N PRO A 992 -19.36 -24.22 -46.55
CA PRO A 992 -19.97 -23.18 -47.37
C PRO A 992 -21.27 -23.65 -48.03
N VAL A 993 -22.33 -22.85 -47.92
CA VAL A 993 -23.69 -23.19 -48.35
C VAL A 993 -24.37 -22.03 -49.08
N LYS A 994 -25.33 -22.36 -49.93
CA LYS A 994 -26.23 -21.38 -50.59
C LYS A 994 -27.67 -21.62 -50.19
N LYS A 995 -28.50 -20.59 -50.31
CA LYS A 995 -29.95 -20.69 -50.08
C LYS A 995 -30.55 -21.80 -50.94
N GLY A 996 -31.26 -22.72 -50.30
CA GLY A 996 -31.86 -23.90 -50.91
C GLY A 996 -30.98 -25.16 -50.86
N ASP A 997 -29.70 -25.05 -50.47
CA ASP A 997 -28.86 -26.23 -50.23
C ASP A 997 -29.43 -27.05 -49.07
N LYS A 998 -29.34 -28.38 -49.18
CA LYS A 998 -29.74 -29.33 -48.15
C LYS A 998 -28.51 -29.97 -47.52
N VAL A 999 -28.33 -29.78 -46.23
CA VAL A 999 -27.18 -30.28 -45.47
C VAL A 999 -27.63 -31.41 -44.56
N ASN A 1000 -27.02 -32.58 -44.75
CA ASN A 1000 -27.27 -33.78 -43.96
C ASN A 1000 -26.12 -34.01 -42.99
N VAL A 1001 -26.44 -34.21 -41.72
CA VAL A 1001 -25.45 -34.37 -40.64
C VAL A 1001 -25.65 -35.72 -39.96
N MET A 1002 -24.56 -36.40 -39.65
CA MET A 1002 -24.54 -37.70 -39.01
C MET A 1002 -23.41 -37.77 -37.98
N VAL A 1003 -23.69 -38.37 -36.83
CA VAL A 1003 -22.70 -38.66 -35.79
C VAL A 1003 -22.50 -40.17 -35.68
N HIS A 1004 -21.25 -40.63 -35.63
CA HIS A 1004 -20.89 -42.04 -35.51
C HIS A 1004 -20.11 -42.31 -34.22
N GLY A 1005 -20.56 -43.23 -33.37
CA GLY A 1005 -19.78 -43.64 -32.20
C GLY A 1005 -18.74 -44.70 -32.56
N TYR A 1006 -17.45 -44.39 -32.50
CA TYR A 1006 -16.38 -45.39 -32.53
C TYR A 1006 -16.22 -46.09 -31.17
N SER A 1007 -16.65 -45.42 -30.09
CA SER A 1007 -16.99 -46.01 -28.78
C SER A 1007 -18.40 -45.61 -28.35
N ALA A 1008 -18.88 -46.14 -27.21
CA ALA A 1008 -20.06 -45.56 -26.58
C ALA A 1008 -19.73 -44.12 -26.15
N ALA A 1009 -20.58 -43.17 -26.51
CA ALA A 1009 -20.29 -41.74 -26.42
C ALA A 1009 -21.57 -40.90 -26.27
N THR A 1010 -21.42 -39.72 -25.68
CA THR A 1010 -22.46 -38.66 -25.66
C THR A 1010 -21.96 -37.47 -26.47
N PHE A 1011 -22.86 -36.70 -27.05
CA PHE A 1011 -22.51 -35.50 -27.81
C PHE A 1011 -23.53 -34.37 -27.65
N ASP A 1012 -23.03 -33.14 -27.70
CA ASP A 1012 -23.73 -31.87 -27.83
C ASP A 1012 -23.22 -31.20 -29.10
N LEU A 1013 -24.05 -31.12 -30.14
CA LEU A 1013 -23.74 -30.55 -31.44
C LEU A 1013 -24.48 -29.22 -31.63
N GLU A 1014 -23.73 -28.17 -31.94
CA GLU A 1014 -24.24 -26.86 -32.33
C GLU A 1014 -23.90 -26.57 -33.80
N ILE A 1015 -24.90 -26.12 -34.56
CA ILE A 1015 -24.79 -25.75 -35.97
C ILE A 1015 -25.32 -24.32 -36.12
N THR A 1016 -24.45 -23.41 -36.54
CA THR A 1016 -24.79 -21.98 -36.69
C THR A 1016 -24.46 -21.49 -38.09
N GLN A 1017 -25.21 -20.50 -38.59
CA GLN A 1017 -24.95 -19.80 -39.84
C GLN A 1017 -24.63 -18.33 -39.61
#